data_AF-S4WA00-F1
#
_entry.id   AF-S4WA00-F1
#
_cell.length_a   1.000
_cell.length_b   1.000
_cell.length_c   1.000
_cell.angle_alpha   90.00
_cell.angle_beta   90.00
_cell.angle_gamma   90.00
#
_symmetry.space_group_name_H-M   'P 1'
#
loop_
_entity.id
_entity.type
_entity.pdbx_description
1 polymer ?
#
loop_
_entity_poly.entity_id
_entity_poly.type
_entity_poly.pdbx_seq_one_letter_code
_entity_poly.pdbx_strand_id
1 'polypeptide(L)'
;MKKQFSYLLLVGMSFLLWSCEKPEADEEKLTSFKNTLHENLGGIQGPISEYFYNFENELNAEFFRYNPNLMSNYGNYTDYYNLFGEDPPKMNYHTFRDKMLSMTPDDELEFTQRHYIDSLSVQDSIVPDSVLMRSTPFKNLESLEWNLEAEPSLQRYKLVNSDWVLADSMLFYNDTFDVSAYWAIVDTPFIDDGILFVDSAEWNDTNYVFYTDEQLRFITTFEFTKQQLSDDSLVFRINTDCNDNGVLDGSEAVVQDYNGDGNYEILYEYSDNNENGEYDAGDDIIQDYDGNTTISVAYEFVDTGNGIWDPAEPFYDINEDGEYDLAEPYQDRNCNNLRDAAEAFVDSDGSGTYTDGEDFSDTGNRIFDEEEEFTLKDLNNDGVDETYLYLIGEKPNNLIVDWADPENPVVLLEIVLGDSITSRWGQTYTNIIEEVDFYDLKQQYVDNVDSLVSLYTKEKVGHISGSSLSEDDYYITKSEWTQSAGGSTEKFYNYHIFHEPNHLNQVVYPAYFLPVGFYFNPSQMEDGFWHKNKLESEVLYYTYNGLLRDGEQIDTSYYDTTSIAVYFIEKSYQVESASVTVPAGRRISEDEPAVDTTFTDCFKVTQTTTMTMMGSGVDFGQRTETWLAKGQGLVKSEIHVRWTEHPYDSDLTLNGPPDENNEAWVGLNRIELTSLDISAGGGIFRKMTTPVEMIELRDIGNHPDFNFEPFRVSTQKGIQTLDFRELRE
;
A
#
# COMPACT_ATOMS: atom_id res chain seq x y z
N MET A 1 50.83 25.70 -38.27
CA MET A 1 49.84 26.61 -38.90
C MET A 1 48.44 26.10 -38.59
N LYS A 2 47.51 27.01 -38.26
CA LYS A 2 46.06 26.86 -37.94
C LYS A 2 45.36 25.54 -38.39
N LYS A 3 44.48 24.96 -37.54
CA LYS A 3 43.01 25.17 -37.57
C LYS A 3 42.24 24.34 -36.51
N GLN A 4 41.38 25.06 -35.78
CA GLN A 4 40.07 24.73 -35.16
C GLN A 4 39.76 23.32 -34.64
N PHE A 5 39.36 23.28 -33.35
CA PHE A 5 38.55 22.21 -32.74
C PHE A 5 37.40 22.83 -31.94
N SER A 6 36.22 22.21 -32.04
CA SER A 6 34.93 22.62 -31.45
C SER A 6 34.92 22.59 -29.92
N TYR A 7 34.20 23.55 -29.33
CA TYR A 7 33.78 23.57 -27.93
C TYR A 7 32.40 22.93 -27.79
N LEU A 8 32.24 22.02 -26.83
CA LEU A 8 30.96 21.50 -26.37
C LEU A 8 30.79 21.87 -24.88
N LEU A 9 29.60 22.38 -24.57
CA LEU A 9 29.18 23.05 -23.35
C LEU A 9 29.01 22.06 -22.20
N LEU A 10 29.60 22.33 -21.02
CA LEU A 10 29.41 21.56 -19.80
C LEU A 10 28.97 22.52 -18.68
N VAL A 11 27.70 22.43 -18.28
CA VAL A 11 27.10 23.22 -17.19
C VAL A 11 27.39 22.49 -15.88
N GLY A 12 28.30 23.04 -15.08
CA GLY A 12 28.51 22.67 -13.68
C GLY A 12 27.98 23.79 -12.79
N MET A 13 26.89 23.52 -12.05
CA MET A 13 26.30 24.46 -11.10
C MET A 13 26.72 24.05 -9.68
N SER A 14 27.63 24.82 -9.08
CA SER A 14 28.05 24.67 -7.68
C SER A 14 26.92 25.05 -6.73
N PHE A 15 26.46 24.09 -5.92
CA PHE A 15 25.69 24.38 -4.70
C PHE A 15 26.66 24.62 -3.54
N LEU A 16 26.65 25.85 -3.04
CA LEU A 16 27.27 26.23 -1.77
C LEU A 16 26.37 25.73 -0.63
N LEU A 17 26.82 24.70 0.08
CA LEU A 17 26.26 24.30 1.37
C LEU A 17 26.78 25.28 2.44
N TRP A 18 25.92 26.19 2.89
CA TRP A 18 26.13 26.89 4.16
C TRP A 18 25.72 25.96 5.29
N SER A 19 26.73 25.31 5.89
CA SER A 19 26.62 24.68 7.19
C SER A 19 26.43 25.79 8.22
N CYS A 20 25.24 25.91 8.81
CA CYS A 20 25.03 26.76 9.97
C CYS A 20 25.55 25.99 11.19
N GLU A 21 26.82 26.24 11.52
CA GLU A 21 27.48 25.80 12.74
C GLU A 21 26.74 26.44 13.94
N LYS A 22 26.18 25.58 14.82
CA LYS A 22 25.56 25.99 16.07
C LYS A 22 26.63 26.66 16.94
N PRO A 23 26.43 27.90 17.43
CA PRO A 23 27.41 28.53 18.32
C PRO A 23 27.57 27.70 19.60
N GLU A 24 28.82 27.62 20.05
CA GLU A 24 29.25 26.90 21.25
C GLU A 24 28.42 27.27 22.47
N ALA A 25 28.19 26.27 23.32
CA ALA A 25 27.41 26.33 24.54
C ALA A 25 27.86 27.48 25.46
N ASP A 26 27.00 28.49 25.59
CA ASP A 26 27.01 29.35 26.76
C ASP A 26 26.62 28.50 27.98
N GLU A 27 27.52 28.55 28.96
CA GLU A 27 27.50 28.00 30.32
C GLU A 27 26.24 27.21 30.73
N GLU A 28 26.46 25.92 31.03
CA GLU A 28 25.55 25.04 31.76
C GLU A 28 24.89 25.78 32.94
N LYS A 29 23.64 26.22 32.76
CA LYS A 29 22.72 26.38 33.89
C LYS A 29 22.35 24.95 34.31
N LEU A 30 23.22 24.32 35.09
CA LEU A 30 22.91 23.10 35.84
C LEU A 30 21.68 23.39 36.69
N THR A 31 20.49 23.09 36.17
CA THR A 31 19.29 22.90 36.97
C THR A 31 19.58 21.70 37.87
N SER A 32 20.01 21.99 39.09
CA SER A 32 20.16 20.99 40.14
C SER A 32 18.78 20.39 40.42
N PHE A 33 18.45 19.26 39.81
CA PHE A 33 17.24 18.50 40.12
C PHE A 33 17.17 18.26 41.63
N LYS A 34 16.11 18.73 42.27
CA LYS A 34 15.95 18.66 43.73
C LYS A 34 14.89 17.62 44.09
N ASN A 35 15.16 16.81 45.11
CA ASN A 35 14.19 15.85 45.64
C ASN A 35 14.25 15.86 47.17
N THR A 36 13.20 16.38 47.81
CA THR A 36 13.14 16.51 49.28
C THR A 36 12.30 15.43 49.96
N LEU A 37 11.80 14.41 49.24
CA LEU A 37 10.82 13.45 49.77
C LEU A 37 11.35 12.71 51.01
N HIS A 38 12.66 12.52 51.12
CA HIS A 38 13.31 11.87 52.27
C HIS A 38 14.06 12.84 53.19
N GLU A 39 13.96 14.14 52.95
CA GLU A 39 14.54 15.18 53.79
C GLU A 39 13.60 15.56 54.93
N ASN A 40 14.15 16.11 56.01
CA ASN A 40 13.36 16.69 57.08
C ASN A 40 13.07 18.14 56.76
N LEU A 41 11.84 18.40 56.30
CA LEU A 41 11.36 19.74 56.02
C LEU A 41 10.77 20.34 57.30
N GLY A 42 11.16 21.58 57.61
CA GLY A 42 10.48 22.38 58.63
C GLY A 42 9.29 23.10 57.99
N GLY A 43 8.13 23.09 58.63
CA GLY A 43 6.94 23.74 58.09
C GLY A 43 5.64 23.09 58.55
N ILE A 44 4.52 23.51 57.95
CA ILE A 44 3.21 22.89 58.19
C ILE A 44 3.16 21.56 57.43
N GLN A 45 2.56 20.53 58.04
CA GLN A 45 2.33 19.24 57.41
C GLN A 45 0.92 18.74 57.73
N GLY A 46 0.32 18.00 56.81
CA GLY A 46 -1.03 17.48 56.99
C GLY A 46 -1.32 16.27 56.09
N PRO A 47 -2.21 15.35 56.50
CA PRO A 47 -2.52 14.18 55.71
C PRO A 47 -3.27 14.56 54.43
N ILE A 48 -2.91 13.94 53.30
CA ILE A 48 -3.53 14.23 52.00
C ILE A 48 -5.05 14.04 52.03
N SER A 49 -5.54 13.06 52.77
CA SER A 49 -6.97 12.78 52.96
C SER A 49 -7.76 13.88 53.68
N GLU A 50 -7.08 14.83 54.35
CA GLU A 50 -7.71 16.02 54.93
C GLU A 50 -7.65 17.24 54.01
N TYR A 51 -6.71 17.30 53.06
CA TYR A 51 -6.50 18.45 52.18
C TYR A 51 -7.04 18.23 50.76
N PHE A 52 -7.12 16.97 50.32
CA PHE A 52 -7.85 16.55 49.14
C PHE A 52 -9.14 15.83 49.54
N TYR A 53 -9.90 15.32 48.56
CA TYR A 53 -11.15 14.61 48.81
C TYR A 53 -10.91 13.22 49.39
N ASN A 54 -11.58 12.92 50.50
CA ASN A 54 -11.72 11.55 50.96
C ASN A 54 -12.81 10.85 50.13
N PHE A 55 -12.38 10.04 49.17
CA PHE A 55 -13.25 9.32 48.25
C PHE A 55 -14.14 8.24 48.91
N GLU A 56 -13.93 7.96 50.19
CA GLU A 56 -14.87 7.12 50.95
C GLU A 56 -16.19 7.84 51.23
N ASN A 57 -16.25 9.16 51.06
CA ASN A 57 -17.47 9.95 51.20
C ASN A 57 -18.18 10.18 49.87
N GLU A 58 -19.49 10.47 49.94
CA GLU A 58 -20.22 11.00 48.79
C GLU A 58 -19.94 12.50 48.68
N LEU A 59 -19.37 12.90 47.55
CA LEU A 59 -18.90 14.24 47.29
C LEU A 59 -19.75 14.85 46.18
N ASN A 60 -20.26 16.05 46.43
CA ASN A 60 -20.84 16.92 45.40
C ASN A 60 -20.24 18.32 45.58
N ALA A 61 -19.40 18.73 44.63
CA ALA A 61 -18.75 20.03 44.61
C ALA A 61 -19.16 20.79 43.35
N GLU A 62 -19.41 22.08 43.48
CA GLU A 62 -19.66 22.99 42.36
C GLU A 62 -18.55 24.04 42.33
N PHE A 63 -18.05 24.32 41.13
CA PHE A 63 -16.99 25.29 40.87
C PHE A 63 -17.45 26.32 39.84
N PHE A 64 -17.04 27.56 40.00
CA PHE A 64 -17.01 28.51 38.89
C PHE A 64 -15.81 28.21 38.00
N ARG A 65 -16.03 28.17 36.69
CA ARG A 65 -15.07 27.83 35.66
C ARG A 65 -14.82 29.05 34.76
N TYR A 66 -13.56 29.41 34.59
CA TYR A 66 -13.13 30.54 33.76
C TYR A 66 -12.31 30.00 32.59
N ASN A 67 -12.78 30.25 31.37
CA ASN A 67 -12.04 29.95 30.13
C ASN A 67 -10.88 30.97 29.94
N PRO A 68 -10.00 30.80 28.93
CA PRO A 68 -8.85 31.69 28.71
C PRO A 68 -9.21 33.18 28.59
N ASN A 69 -10.30 33.48 27.89
CA ASN A 69 -10.82 34.84 27.76
C ASN A 69 -11.25 35.46 29.09
N LEU A 70 -11.89 34.68 29.97
CA LEU A 70 -12.26 35.17 31.29
C LEU A 70 -11.05 35.32 32.20
N MET A 71 -10.07 34.41 32.13
CA MET A 71 -8.85 34.51 32.92
C MET A 71 -8.02 35.75 32.56
N SER A 72 -7.93 36.11 31.27
CA SER A 72 -7.15 37.27 30.84
C SER A 72 -7.76 38.61 31.25
N ASN A 73 -9.09 38.66 31.36
CA ASN A 73 -9.82 39.90 31.65
C ASN A 73 -10.19 40.08 33.14
N TYR A 74 -10.26 39.00 33.93
CA TYR A 74 -10.75 39.04 35.31
C TYR A 74 -9.86 38.24 36.28
N GLY A 75 -9.39 38.90 37.33
CA GLY A 75 -8.50 38.30 38.34
C GLY A 75 -9.21 37.49 39.42
N ASN A 76 -10.50 37.75 39.66
CA ASN A 76 -11.32 37.10 40.69
C ASN A 76 -12.81 37.14 40.31
N TYR A 77 -13.64 36.39 41.04
CA TYR A 77 -15.10 36.37 40.89
C TYR A 77 -15.76 37.76 40.97
N THR A 78 -15.35 38.56 41.96
CA THR A 78 -15.93 39.89 42.21
C THR A 78 -15.77 40.81 40.99
N ASP A 79 -14.64 40.76 40.30
CA ASP A 79 -14.38 41.55 39.09
C ASP A 79 -15.32 41.16 37.93
N TYR A 80 -15.60 39.86 37.78
CA TYR A 80 -16.52 39.34 36.75
C TYR A 80 -17.97 39.74 37.04
N TYR A 81 -18.44 39.44 38.26
CA TYR A 81 -19.83 39.70 38.66
C TYR A 81 -20.18 41.19 38.59
N ASN A 82 -19.26 42.08 38.98
CA ASN A 82 -19.48 43.52 38.91
C ASN A 82 -19.70 44.05 37.49
N LEU A 83 -19.19 43.37 36.47
CA LEU A 83 -19.32 43.79 35.08
C LEU A 83 -20.57 43.19 34.40
N PHE A 84 -20.81 41.89 34.58
CA PHE A 84 -21.90 41.19 33.89
C PHE A 84 -23.19 41.12 34.72
N GLY A 85 -23.10 41.23 36.04
CA GLY A 85 -24.23 41.06 36.96
C GLY A 85 -24.73 39.62 37.05
N GLU A 86 -23.93 38.65 36.59
CA GLU A 86 -24.26 37.23 36.52
C GLU A 86 -23.05 36.39 36.98
N ASP A 87 -23.29 35.15 37.41
CA ASP A 87 -22.25 34.22 37.82
C ASP A 87 -21.44 33.68 36.61
N PRO A 88 -20.15 33.35 36.78
CA PRO A 88 -19.40 32.62 35.75
C PRO A 88 -20.02 31.25 35.44
N PRO A 89 -19.67 30.65 34.29
CA PRO A 89 -20.02 29.26 33.98
C PRO A 89 -19.65 28.31 35.12
N LYS A 90 -20.46 27.28 35.35
CA LYS A 90 -20.27 26.32 36.44
C LYS A 90 -19.74 24.98 35.95
N MET A 91 -18.97 24.32 36.79
CA MET A 91 -18.55 22.93 36.65
C MET A 91 -18.96 22.15 37.91
N ASN A 92 -19.73 21.09 37.72
CA ASN A 92 -20.08 20.15 38.76
C ASN A 92 -19.03 19.05 38.84
N TYR A 93 -18.75 18.59 40.05
CA TYR A 93 -17.84 17.49 40.32
C TYR A 93 -18.44 16.61 41.41
N HIS A 94 -18.59 15.31 41.13
CA HIS A 94 -19.15 14.39 42.11
C HIS A 94 -18.46 13.03 42.09
N THR A 95 -18.55 12.30 43.20
CA THR A 95 -18.10 10.91 43.23
C THR A 95 -19.05 10.03 42.43
N PHE A 96 -18.48 9.05 41.74
CA PHE A 96 -19.19 8.12 40.87
C PHE A 96 -18.83 6.69 41.30
N ARG A 97 -19.24 6.34 42.53
CA ARG A 97 -18.68 5.21 43.28
C ARG A 97 -19.28 3.84 42.91
N ASP A 98 -20.48 3.82 42.34
CA ASP A 98 -21.28 2.60 42.33
C ASP A 98 -21.26 1.82 41.00
N LYS A 99 -20.55 2.27 39.95
CA LYS A 99 -20.70 1.71 38.60
C LYS A 99 -19.42 1.78 37.76
N MET A 100 -18.57 0.76 37.89
CA MET A 100 -17.66 0.33 36.83
C MET A 100 -17.53 -1.18 36.84
N LEU A 101 -17.46 -1.75 35.65
CA LEU A 101 -17.31 -3.19 35.46
C LEU A 101 -15.83 -3.45 35.29
N SER A 102 -15.19 -3.77 36.41
CA SER A 102 -13.83 -4.31 36.48
C SER A 102 -13.89 -5.82 36.26
N MET A 103 -12.86 -6.34 35.61
CA MET A 103 -12.82 -7.74 35.24
C MET A 103 -11.41 -8.26 35.50
N THR A 104 -11.32 -9.42 36.13
CA THR A 104 -10.07 -10.15 36.35
C THR A 104 -10.04 -11.41 35.48
N PRO A 105 -8.86 -12.04 35.28
CA PRO A 105 -8.76 -13.32 34.59
C PRO A 105 -9.68 -14.42 35.15
N ASP A 106 -10.05 -14.38 36.44
CA ASP A 106 -10.94 -15.37 37.06
C ASP A 106 -12.38 -15.29 36.52
N ASP A 107 -12.77 -14.15 35.93
CA ASP A 107 -14.12 -13.89 35.47
C ASP A 107 -14.33 -14.19 33.96
N GLU A 108 -13.29 -14.65 33.27
CA GLU A 108 -13.27 -14.88 31.82
C GLU A 108 -14.50 -15.65 31.31
N LEU A 109 -14.89 -16.71 32.02
CA LEU A 109 -15.99 -17.60 31.62
C LEU A 109 -17.36 -16.90 31.60
N GLU A 110 -17.60 -15.94 32.48
CA GLU A 110 -18.86 -15.19 32.53
C GLU A 110 -18.89 -14.11 31.44
N PHE A 111 -17.77 -13.43 31.23
CA PHE A 111 -17.73 -12.24 30.40
C PHE A 111 -17.51 -12.48 28.91
N THR A 112 -16.85 -13.58 28.56
CA THR A 112 -16.68 -14.03 27.17
C THR A 112 -17.86 -14.88 26.69
N GLN A 113 -18.84 -15.15 27.57
CA GLN A 113 -20.02 -15.90 27.19
C GLN A 113 -20.80 -15.15 26.10
N ARG A 114 -20.92 -15.80 24.94
CA ARG A 114 -21.68 -15.30 23.81
C ARG A 114 -23.15 -15.65 23.96
N HIS A 115 -24.00 -14.64 23.93
CA HIS A 115 -25.45 -14.76 23.95
C HIS A 115 -26.03 -14.47 22.57
N TYR A 116 -26.80 -15.41 22.04
CA TYR A 116 -27.40 -15.30 20.71
C TYR A 116 -28.51 -14.22 20.67
N ILE A 117 -28.58 -13.49 19.56
CA ILE A 117 -29.57 -12.43 19.31
C ILE A 117 -30.50 -12.88 18.19
N ASP A 118 -31.66 -13.42 18.57
CA ASP A 118 -32.66 -13.91 17.60
C ASP A 118 -33.11 -12.82 16.61
N SER A 119 -33.23 -11.55 17.05
CA SER A 119 -33.79 -10.47 16.23
C SER A 119 -32.87 -9.98 15.11
N LEU A 120 -31.57 -10.26 15.19
CA LEU A 120 -30.55 -9.86 14.21
C LEU A 120 -29.99 -11.05 13.42
N SER A 121 -30.37 -12.27 13.82
CA SER A 121 -29.93 -13.49 13.17
C SER A 121 -30.95 -13.94 12.12
N VAL A 122 -30.46 -14.36 10.95
CA VAL A 122 -31.26 -14.80 9.81
C VAL A 122 -30.65 -16.08 9.27
N GLN A 123 -31.43 -17.16 9.28
CA GLN A 123 -31.05 -18.40 8.61
C GLN A 123 -31.28 -18.31 7.11
N ASP A 124 -30.44 -18.98 6.33
CA ASP A 124 -30.54 -19.09 4.87
C ASP A 124 -30.69 -17.71 4.18
N SER A 125 -29.84 -16.74 4.53
CA SER A 125 -29.84 -15.42 3.90
C SER A 125 -29.33 -15.53 2.47
N ILE A 126 -30.17 -15.16 1.49
CA ILE A 126 -29.86 -15.26 0.07
C ILE A 126 -29.34 -13.91 -0.45
N VAL A 127 -28.08 -13.87 -0.89
CA VAL A 127 -27.43 -12.68 -1.45
C VAL A 127 -27.06 -12.92 -2.93
N PRO A 128 -27.57 -12.11 -3.87
CA PRO A 128 -27.20 -12.24 -5.28
C PRO A 128 -25.80 -11.64 -5.54
N ASP A 129 -25.00 -12.33 -6.35
CA ASP A 129 -23.67 -11.89 -6.78
C ASP A 129 -23.37 -12.34 -8.23
N SER A 130 -22.21 -11.95 -8.77
CA SER A 130 -21.84 -12.22 -10.15
C SER A 130 -20.35 -12.43 -10.36
N VAL A 131 -20.02 -13.23 -11.39
CA VAL A 131 -18.66 -13.54 -11.81
C VAL A 131 -18.48 -13.16 -13.28
N LEU A 132 -17.44 -12.37 -13.58
CA LEU A 132 -17.07 -12.01 -14.94
C LEU A 132 -16.01 -12.98 -15.49
N MET A 133 -16.39 -13.73 -16.52
CA MET A 133 -15.50 -14.62 -17.27
C MET A 133 -15.06 -13.95 -18.56
N ARG A 134 -13.77 -14.03 -18.92
CA ARG A 134 -13.23 -13.49 -20.18
C ARG A 134 -12.46 -14.57 -20.95
N SER A 135 -12.63 -14.60 -22.27
CA SER A 135 -11.84 -15.47 -23.15
C SER A 135 -10.38 -15.02 -23.23
N THR A 136 -9.50 -15.90 -23.70
CA THR A 136 -8.14 -15.53 -24.14
C THR A 136 -8.27 -14.63 -25.36
N PRO A 137 -7.67 -13.42 -25.35
CA PRO A 137 -7.65 -12.58 -26.54
C PRO A 137 -6.70 -13.18 -27.59
N PHE A 138 -7.13 -13.20 -28.85
CA PHE A 138 -6.31 -13.63 -29.98
C PHE A 138 -6.52 -12.72 -31.19
N LYS A 139 -5.69 -12.89 -32.22
CA LYS A 139 -5.84 -12.23 -33.52
C LYS A 139 -5.96 -13.28 -34.61
N ASN A 140 -6.77 -12.99 -35.61
CA ASN A 140 -6.87 -13.78 -36.82
C ASN A 140 -5.76 -13.38 -37.78
N LEU A 141 -5.16 -14.36 -38.45
CA LEU A 141 -4.27 -14.12 -39.57
C LEU A 141 -5.11 -13.89 -40.82
N GLU A 142 -5.16 -12.66 -41.31
CA GLU A 142 -6.00 -12.27 -42.45
C GLU A 142 -5.29 -12.53 -43.78
N SER A 143 -4.00 -12.20 -43.87
CA SER A 143 -3.17 -12.43 -45.06
C SER A 143 -1.68 -12.54 -44.72
N LEU A 144 -0.92 -13.08 -45.68
CA LEU A 144 0.53 -12.96 -45.73
C LEU A 144 0.90 -12.07 -46.92
N GLU A 145 1.74 -11.05 -46.68
CA GLU A 145 2.16 -10.10 -47.71
C GLU A 145 3.69 -10.09 -47.83
N TRP A 146 4.21 -10.25 -49.03
CA TRP A 146 5.65 -10.14 -49.30
C TRP A 146 6.12 -8.69 -49.13
N ASN A 147 7.11 -8.48 -48.27
CA ASN A 147 7.56 -7.14 -47.93
C ASN A 147 8.57 -6.59 -48.95
N LEU A 148 8.07 -5.96 -50.02
CA LEU A 148 8.87 -5.29 -51.05
C LEU A 148 9.58 -4.01 -50.54
N GLU A 149 9.20 -3.46 -49.39
CA GLU A 149 9.85 -2.26 -48.83
C GLU A 149 11.17 -2.60 -48.09
N ALA A 150 11.46 -3.87 -47.84
CA ALA A 150 12.70 -4.31 -47.23
C ALA A 150 13.87 -4.33 -48.23
N GLU A 151 15.11 -4.27 -47.71
CA GLU A 151 16.30 -4.55 -48.51
C GLU A 151 16.19 -5.95 -49.16
N PRO A 152 16.66 -6.16 -50.41
CA PRO A 152 16.44 -7.40 -51.17
C PRO A 152 16.75 -8.69 -50.40
N SER A 153 17.87 -8.73 -49.68
CA SER A 153 18.29 -9.88 -48.85
C SER A 153 17.47 -10.09 -47.57
N LEU A 154 16.57 -9.17 -47.23
CA LEU A 154 15.70 -9.21 -46.05
C LEU A 154 14.21 -9.32 -46.41
N GLN A 155 13.86 -9.32 -47.69
CA GLN A 155 12.49 -9.47 -48.14
C GLN A 155 11.95 -10.84 -47.73
N ARG A 156 10.70 -10.87 -47.24
CA ARG A 156 10.00 -12.05 -46.74
C ARG A 156 8.52 -11.76 -46.54
N TYR A 157 7.69 -12.79 -46.42
CA TYR A 157 6.29 -12.61 -46.03
C TYR A 157 6.15 -12.02 -44.62
N LYS A 158 5.22 -11.09 -44.48
CA LYS A 158 4.79 -10.47 -43.24
C LYS A 158 3.38 -10.95 -42.91
N LEU A 159 3.15 -11.28 -41.65
CA LEU A 159 1.83 -11.65 -41.14
C LEU A 159 0.97 -10.40 -40.96
N VAL A 160 -0.17 -10.36 -41.62
CA VAL A 160 -1.20 -9.33 -41.46
C VAL A 160 -2.31 -9.88 -40.57
N ASN A 161 -2.46 -9.28 -39.39
CA ASN A 161 -3.38 -9.78 -38.38
C ASN A 161 -4.52 -8.80 -38.12
N SER A 162 -5.69 -9.33 -37.78
CA SER A 162 -6.88 -8.57 -37.40
C SER A 162 -6.68 -7.74 -36.12
N ASP A 163 -7.73 -6.98 -35.77
CA ASP A 163 -7.91 -6.48 -34.40
C ASP A 163 -8.10 -7.63 -33.40
N TRP A 164 -7.89 -7.33 -32.11
CA TRP A 164 -8.03 -8.31 -31.04
C TRP A 164 -9.47 -8.83 -30.95
N VAL A 165 -9.63 -10.15 -31.01
CA VAL A 165 -10.89 -10.85 -30.79
C VAL A 165 -10.92 -11.36 -29.35
N LEU A 166 -11.97 -10.99 -28.62
CA LEU A 166 -12.25 -11.50 -27.27
C LEU A 166 -13.76 -11.48 -27.01
N ALA A 167 -14.20 -12.30 -26.07
CA ALA A 167 -15.56 -12.30 -25.55
C ALA A 167 -15.54 -12.34 -24.03
N ASP A 168 -16.60 -11.82 -23.42
CA ASP A 168 -16.84 -11.93 -21.98
C ASP A 168 -18.26 -12.40 -21.70
N SER A 169 -18.46 -12.96 -20.51
CA SER A 169 -19.76 -13.43 -20.04
C SER A 169 -19.85 -13.21 -18.54
N MET A 170 -20.98 -12.64 -18.10
CA MET A 170 -21.29 -12.43 -16.69
C MET A 170 -22.26 -13.51 -16.21
N LEU A 171 -21.82 -14.27 -15.20
CA LEU A 171 -22.61 -15.34 -14.57
C LEU A 171 -23.15 -14.84 -13.24
N PHE A 172 -24.46 -14.86 -13.07
CA PHE A 172 -25.11 -14.49 -11.82
C PHE A 172 -25.37 -15.74 -10.98
N TYR A 173 -25.11 -15.64 -9.68
CA TYR A 173 -25.39 -16.71 -8.72
C TYR A 173 -25.97 -16.10 -7.44
N ASN A 174 -26.62 -16.94 -6.64
CA ASN A 174 -27.10 -16.56 -5.31
C ASN A 174 -26.28 -17.33 -4.29
N ASP A 175 -25.63 -16.61 -3.38
CA ASP A 175 -25.00 -17.19 -2.21
C ASP A 175 -26.06 -17.33 -1.10
N THR A 176 -26.02 -18.41 -0.33
CA THR A 176 -26.97 -18.68 0.77
C THR A 176 -26.18 -19.08 2.00
N PHE A 177 -26.19 -18.20 3.01
CA PHE A 177 -25.42 -18.40 4.24
C PHE A 177 -26.20 -17.96 5.47
N ASP A 178 -25.81 -18.48 6.63
CA ASP A 178 -26.43 -18.13 7.89
C ASP A 178 -25.82 -16.84 8.46
N VAL A 179 -26.67 -15.87 8.80
CA VAL A 179 -26.28 -14.67 9.54
C VAL A 179 -26.61 -14.89 11.01
N SER A 180 -25.61 -14.91 11.86
CA SER A 180 -25.78 -15.06 13.31
C SER A 180 -25.23 -13.86 14.06
N ALA A 181 -26.03 -13.30 14.96
CA ALA A 181 -25.63 -12.20 15.82
C ALA A 181 -25.52 -12.68 17.26
N TYR A 182 -24.45 -12.30 17.93
CA TYR A 182 -24.22 -12.57 19.35
C TYR A 182 -23.85 -11.27 20.07
N TRP A 183 -24.15 -11.18 21.36
CA TRP A 183 -23.49 -10.22 22.23
C TRP A 183 -22.67 -10.93 23.30
N ALA A 184 -21.58 -10.31 23.70
CA ALA A 184 -20.77 -10.66 24.86
C ALA A 184 -20.34 -9.37 25.56
N ILE A 185 -19.79 -9.44 26.77
CA ILE A 185 -19.27 -8.24 27.43
C ILE A 185 -17.92 -7.87 26.80
N VAL A 186 -17.06 -8.86 26.57
CA VAL A 186 -15.76 -8.69 25.90
C VAL A 186 -15.51 -9.87 24.93
N ASP A 187 -14.84 -9.62 23.81
CA ASP A 187 -14.42 -10.67 22.88
C ASP A 187 -13.10 -11.34 23.31
N THR A 188 -12.90 -12.57 22.84
CA THR A 188 -11.66 -13.34 23.01
C THR A 188 -10.56 -12.92 22.02
N PRO A 189 -9.27 -12.91 22.41
CA PRO A 189 -8.74 -13.35 23.69
C PRO A 189 -9.02 -12.36 24.83
N PHE A 190 -9.29 -12.91 26.02
CA PHE A 190 -9.49 -12.16 27.25
C PHE A 190 -8.16 -11.52 27.74
N ILE A 191 -8.24 -10.57 28.66
CA ILE A 191 -7.02 -9.97 29.23
C ILE A 191 -6.24 -11.00 30.07
N ASP A 192 -4.94 -11.13 29.81
CA ASP A 192 -4.08 -12.11 30.48
C ASP A 192 -3.68 -11.70 31.93
N ASP A 193 -3.74 -10.41 32.26
CA ASP A 193 -3.33 -9.84 33.55
C ASP A 193 -3.95 -8.44 33.77
N GLY A 194 -4.18 -8.03 35.02
CA GLY A 194 -4.65 -6.70 35.39
C GLY A 194 -6.18 -6.52 35.40
N ILE A 195 -6.64 -5.26 35.41
CA ILE A 195 -8.06 -4.88 35.47
C ILE A 195 -8.44 -4.22 34.15
N LEU A 196 -9.46 -4.76 33.47
CA LEU A 196 -10.08 -4.16 32.28
C LEU A 196 -11.30 -3.34 32.68
N PHE A 197 -11.38 -2.11 32.17
CA PHE A 197 -12.55 -1.25 32.28
C PHE A 197 -13.30 -1.24 30.95
N VAL A 198 -14.62 -1.42 31.03
CA VAL A 198 -15.51 -1.36 29.88
C VAL A 198 -16.61 -0.33 30.08
N ASP A 199 -17.04 0.28 28.97
CA ASP A 199 -18.14 1.22 28.97
C ASP A 199 -19.47 0.45 28.98
N SER A 200 -20.31 0.78 29.93
CA SER A 200 -21.64 0.19 30.05
C SER A 200 -22.65 0.72 29.02
N ALA A 201 -22.44 1.92 28.47
CA ALA A 201 -23.36 2.60 27.56
C ALA A 201 -23.09 2.31 26.08
N GLU A 202 -21.83 2.08 25.70
CA GLU A 202 -21.43 1.92 24.30
C GLU A 202 -21.20 0.45 23.90
N TRP A 203 -21.54 0.14 22.66
CA TRP A 203 -21.33 -1.17 22.05
C TRP A 203 -20.48 -1.04 20.80
N ASN A 204 -19.54 -1.97 20.63
CA ASN A 204 -18.71 -2.14 19.45
C ASN A 204 -19.03 -3.47 18.76
N ASP A 205 -19.20 -3.47 17.44
CA ASP A 205 -19.47 -4.68 16.66
C ASP A 205 -18.23 -5.19 15.92
N THR A 206 -18.10 -6.51 15.82
CA THR A 206 -17.05 -7.18 15.04
C THR A 206 -17.69 -8.26 14.17
N ASN A 207 -17.34 -8.27 12.89
CA ASN A 207 -17.90 -9.20 11.90
C ASN A 207 -16.86 -10.25 11.51
N TYR A 208 -17.25 -11.52 11.59
CA TYR A 208 -16.47 -12.67 11.14
C TYR A 208 -17.17 -13.33 9.97
N VAL A 209 -16.42 -13.63 8.92
CA VAL A 209 -16.91 -14.35 7.74
C VAL A 209 -16.26 -15.72 7.74
N PHE A 210 -17.09 -16.77 7.72
CA PHE A 210 -16.66 -18.14 7.60
C PHE A 210 -16.99 -18.65 6.21
N TYR A 211 -16.00 -19.27 5.57
CA TYR A 211 -16.15 -19.86 4.24
C TYR A 211 -16.24 -21.38 4.37
N THR A 212 -17.02 -22.00 3.49
CA THR A 212 -17.01 -23.47 3.36
C THR A 212 -15.70 -23.93 2.71
N ASP A 213 -15.29 -25.18 2.95
CA ASP A 213 -14.13 -25.79 2.28
C ASP A 213 -14.34 -25.97 0.76
N GLU A 214 -15.59 -25.97 0.29
CA GLU A 214 -15.95 -26.17 -1.11
C GLU A 214 -16.26 -24.83 -1.81
N GLN A 215 -15.35 -24.37 -2.66
CA GLN A 215 -15.55 -23.18 -3.49
C GLN A 215 -16.58 -23.42 -4.61
N LEU A 216 -17.32 -22.37 -4.98
CA LEU A 216 -18.20 -22.38 -6.14
C LEU A 216 -17.37 -22.36 -7.43
N ARG A 217 -17.55 -23.37 -8.28
CA ARG A 217 -16.84 -23.49 -9.56
C ARG A 217 -17.73 -23.10 -10.73
N PHE A 218 -17.32 -22.06 -11.45
CA PHE A 218 -17.96 -21.61 -12.69
C PHE A 218 -17.14 -22.03 -13.90
N ILE A 219 -17.81 -22.57 -14.91
CA ILE A 219 -17.19 -23.00 -16.17
C ILE A 219 -17.96 -22.36 -17.32
N THR A 220 -17.24 -21.77 -18.27
CA THR A 220 -17.80 -21.27 -19.52
C THR A 220 -16.91 -21.67 -20.68
N THR A 221 -17.50 -21.96 -21.82
CA THR A 221 -16.78 -22.23 -23.06
C THR A 221 -17.11 -21.12 -24.04
N PHE A 222 -16.10 -20.41 -24.50
CA PHE A 222 -16.23 -19.44 -25.58
C PHE A 222 -15.90 -20.13 -26.90
N GLU A 223 -16.76 -19.94 -27.89
CA GLU A 223 -16.60 -20.53 -29.22
C GLU A 223 -16.26 -19.41 -30.21
N PHE A 224 -15.18 -19.61 -30.97
CA PHE A 224 -14.71 -18.68 -31.98
C PHE A 224 -14.35 -19.42 -33.26
N THR A 225 -14.43 -18.73 -34.39
CA THR A 225 -13.74 -19.15 -35.62
C THR A 225 -12.41 -18.41 -35.69
N LYS A 226 -11.31 -19.16 -35.75
CA LYS A 226 -9.94 -18.63 -35.80
C LYS A 226 -9.34 -18.85 -37.18
N GLN A 227 -8.74 -17.80 -37.73
CA GLN A 227 -7.93 -17.89 -38.94
C GLN A 227 -6.45 -18.04 -38.56
N GLN A 228 -5.82 -19.09 -39.08
CA GLN A 228 -4.43 -19.43 -38.77
C GLN A 228 -3.73 -20.02 -40.00
N LEU A 229 -2.40 -20.14 -39.92
CA LEU A 229 -1.67 -20.92 -40.91
C LEU A 229 -2.03 -22.39 -40.77
N SER A 230 -2.24 -23.04 -41.91
CA SER A 230 -2.34 -24.48 -41.97
C SER A 230 -1.03 -25.14 -41.52
N ASP A 231 -1.13 -26.34 -40.95
CA ASP A 231 0.01 -27.18 -40.55
C ASP A 231 0.95 -27.52 -41.72
N ASP A 232 0.50 -27.29 -42.96
CA ASP A 232 1.27 -27.48 -44.20
C ASP A 232 1.85 -26.18 -44.76
N SER A 233 1.90 -25.11 -43.97
CA SER A 233 2.44 -23.81 -44.39
C SER A 233 3.80 -23.92 -45.10
N LEU A 234 3.87 -23.32 -46.29
CA LEU A 234 5.07 -23.31 -47.15
C LEU A 234 6.05 -22.19 -46.79
N VAL A 235 5.57 -21.11 -46.18
CA VAL A 235 6.37 -19.89 -46.02
C VAL A 235 7.57 -20.06 -45.09
N PHE A 236 7.50 -20.97 -44.11
CA PHE A 236 8.60 -21.26 -43.17
C PHE A 236 9.51 -22.39 -43.63
N ARG A 237 9.24 -23.02 -44.77
CA ARG A 237 10.04 -24.15 -45.23
C ARG A 237 11.38 -23.65 -45.77
N ILE A 238 12.43 -24.40 -45.48
CA ILE A 238 13.77 -24.24 -46.04
C ILE A 238 13.94 -25.41 -46.99
N ASN A 239 14.21 -25.13 -48.27
CA ASN A 239 14.45 -26.20 -49.24
C ASN A 239 15.74 -26.94 -48.88
N THR A 240 15.72 -28.26 -48.95
CA THR A 240 16.91 -29.10 -48.80
C THR A 240 17.15 -29.99 -50.02
N ASP A 241 16.25 -29.96 -51.00
CA ASP A 241 16.37 -30.61 -52.32
C ASP A 241 17.14 -29.67 -53.25
N CYS A 242 18.46 -29.56 -53.06
CA CYS A 242 19.26 -28.51 -53.68
C CYS A 242 19.65 -28.81 -55.14
N ASN A 243 19.52 -30.06 -55.57
CA ASN A 243 19.54 -30.39 -57.00
C ASN A 243 18.13 -30.34 -57.62
N ASP A 244 17.09 -30.11 -56.84
CA ASP A 244 15.67 -30.08 -57.21
C ASP A 244 15.30 -31.28 -58.09
N ASN A 245 15.39 -32.49 -57.54
CA ASN A 245 15.03 -33.74 -58.21
C ASN A 245 13.91 -34.52 -57.50
N GLY A 246 13.49 -34.07 -56.31
CA GLY A 246 12.43 -34.68 -55.50
C GLY A 246 12.80 -35.98 -54.79
N VAL A 247 14.08 -36.32 -54.69
CA VAL A 247 14.62 -37.57 -54.14
C VAL A 247 15.70 -37.27 -53.11
N LEU A 248 15.67 -37.97 -51.97
CA LEU A 248 16.70 -37.84 -50.95
C LEU A 248 18.07 -38.28 -51.47
N ASP A 249 18.99 -37.33 -51.58
CA ASP A 249 20.36 -37.55 -52.06
C ASP A 249 21.44 -37.50 -50.96
N GLY A 250 22.54 -38.19 -51.23
CA GLY A 250 23.75 -38.11 -50.41
C GLY A 250 24.67 -37.00 -50.90
N SER A 251 25.66 -36.62 -50.09
CA SER A 251 26.64 -35.59 -50.44
C SER A 251 27.30 -35.84 -51.80
N GLU A 252 27.58 -34.78 -52.53
CA GLU A 252 28.26 -34.87 -53.82
C GLU A 252 29.65 -35.50 -53.73
N ALA A 253 30.09 -36.08 -54.84
CA ALA A 253 31.37 -36.76 -54.87
C ALA A 253 32.52 -35.76 -54.95
N VAL A 254 33.31 -35.69 -53.87
CA VAL A 254 34.57 -34.92 -53.85
C VAL A 254 35.55 -35.50 -54.88
N VAL A 255 36.06 -34.63 -55.76
CA VAL A 255 37.11 -34.94 -56.74
C VAL A 255 38.47 -34.81 -56.07
N GLN A 256 38.85 -33.59 -55.69
CA GLN A 256 40.12 -33.25 -55.05
C GLN A 256 40.05 -31.83 -54.47
N ASP A 257 40.58 -31.64 -53.26
CA ASP A 257 40.87 -30.31 -52.69
C ASP A 257 42.17 -29.77 -53.33
N TYR A 258 42.02 -28.84 -54.28
CA TYR A 258 43.12 -28.26 -55.06
C TYR A 258 43.84 -27.15 -54.31
N ASN A 259 43.14 -26.37 -53.48
CA ASN A 259 43.71 -25.21 -52.78
C ASN A 259 44.23 -25.55 -51.35
N GLY A 260 43.85 -26.70 -50.79
CA GLY A 260 44.26 -27.23 -49.49
C GLY A 260 43.61 -26.56 -48.28
N ASP A 261 42.47 -25.89 -48.45
CA ASP A 261 41.78 -25.13 -47.39
C ASP A 261 40.76 -25.97 -46.59
N GLY A 262 40.40 -27.15 -47.11
CA GLY A 262 39.46 -28.08 -46.50
C GLY A 262 37.99 -27.76 -46.74
N ASN A 263 37.66 -26.83 -47.63
CA ASN A 263 36.35 -26.61 -48.21
C ASN A 263 36.33 -27.19 -49.64
N TYR A 264 35.16 -27.54 -50.14
CA TYR A 264 34.99 -27.97 -51.53
C TYR A 264 34.19 -26.91 -52.26
N GLU A 265 34.82 -26.25 -53.21
CA GLU A 265 34.21 -25.14 -53.94
C GLU A 265 34.58 -25.17 -55.43
N ILE A 266 34.01 -24.22 -56.16
CA ILE A 266 34.39 -23.94 -57.53
C ILE A 266 35.54 -22.93 -57.50
N LEU A 267 36.70 -23.32 -58.03
CA LEU A 267 37.88 -22.48 -58.10
C LEU A 267 38.05 -21.86 -59.49
N TYR A 268 37.96 -20.54 -59.55
CA TYR A 268 38.21 -19.78 -60.77
C TYR A 268 39.72 -19.61 -60.98
N GLU A 269 40.25 -20.14 -62.09
CA GLU A 269 41.68 -20.01 -62.44
C GLU A 269 42.01 -18.66 -63.09
N TYR A 270 40.99 -17.83 -63.32
CA TYR A 270 41.05 -16.51 -63.93
C TYR A 270 40.11 -15.51 -63.24
N SER A 271 40.43 -14.22 -63.36
CA SER A 271 39.56 -13.11 -62.95
C SER A 271 38.70 -12.75 -64.16
N ASP A 272 37.44 -13.19 -64.13
CA ASP A 272 36.44 -12.88 -65.14
C ASP A 272 36.11 -11.38 -65.11
N ASN A 273 36.83 -10.61 -65.92
CA ASN A 273 36.77 -9.15 -65.91
C ASN A 273 35.55 -8.62 -66.66
N ASN A 274 34.83 -9.47 -67.40
CA ASN A 274 33.64 -9.11 -68.14
C ASN A 274 32.38 -9.90 -67.74
N GLU A 275 32.50 -10.74 -66.70
CA GLU A 275 31.43 -11.51 -66.06
C GLU A 275 30.71 -12.45 -67.04
N ASN A 276 31.42 -12.97 -68.04
CA ASN A 276 30.83 -13.85 -69.06
C ASN A 276 30.91 -15.36 -68.72
N GLY A 277 31.54 -15.72 -67.61
CA GLY A 277 31.68 -17.10 -67.13
C GLY A 277 32.66 -17.97 -67.92
N GLU A 278 33.43 -17.40 -68.87
CA GLU A 278 34.40 -18.12 -69.69
C GLU A 278 35.76 -17.39 -69.70
N TYR A 279 36.87 -18.13 -69.66
CA TYR A 279 38.18 -17.50 -69.81
C TYR A 279 38.36 -16.93 -71.23
N ASP A 280 38.51 -15.60 -71.33
CA ASP A 280 38.81 -14.92 -72.59
C ASP A 280 40.06 -14.03 -72.55
N ALA A 281 40.39 -13.40 -73.69
CA ALA A 281 41.62 -12.64 -73.86
C ALA A 281 41.69 -11.37 -72.98
N GLY A 282 40.59 -10.95 -72.36
CA GLY A 282 40.47 -9.81 -71.45
C GLY A 282 40.69 -10.16 -69.98
N ASP A 283 40.80 -11.45 -69.64
CA ASP A 283 40.86 -11.92 -68.26
C ASP A 283 42.28 -12.10 -67.74
N ASP A 284 42.44 -11.83 -66.45
CA ASP A 284 43.70 -12.01 -65.76
C ASP A 284 43.79 -13.44 -65.21
N ILE A 285 44.83 -14.17 -65.58
CA ILE A 285 45.08 -15.51 -65.04
C ILE A 285 45.47 -15.41 -63.56
N ILE A 286 44.78 -16.15 -62.70
CA ILE A 286 45.04 -16.22 -61.26
C ILE A 286 46.06 -17.34 -60.99
N GLN A 287 45.63 -18.59 -61.13
CA GLN A 287 46.44 -19.79 -60.86
C GLN A 287 45.77 -21.01 -61.52
N ASP A 288 46.58 -21.90 -62.11
CA ASP A 288 46.16 -23.24 -62.55
C ASP A 288 46.05 -24.14 -61.31
N TYR A 289 44.83 -24.38 -60.84
CA TYR A 289 44.53 -25.10 -59.60
C TYR A 289 44.61 -26.62 -59.83
N ASP A 290 44.10 -27.12 -60.96
CA ASP A 290 44.04 -28.56 -61.24
C ASP A 290 45.27 -29.13 -61.98
N GLY A 291 46.14 -28.25 -62.48
CA GLY A 291 47.39 -28.60 -63.15
C GLY A 291 47.19 -29.15 -64.57
N ASN A 292 46.03 -28.94 -65.18
CA ASN A 292 45.68 -29.49 -66.50
C ASN A 292 46.22 -28.66 -67.68
N THR A 293 46.89 -27.52 -67.41
CA THR A 293 47.46 -26.56 -68.38
C THR A 293 46.47 -25.72 -69.20
N THR A 294 45.18 -25.82 -68.90
CA THR A 294 44.06 -25.07 -69.52
C THR A 294 43.44 -24.20 -68.45
N ILE A 295 43.54 -22.88 -68.59
CA ILE A 295 42.92 -21.94 -67.65
C ILE A 295 41.41 -21.99 -67.83
N SER A 296 40.71 -22.44 -66.81
CA SER A 296 39.26 -22.65 -66.80
C SER A 296 38.70 -22.58 -65.37
N VAL A 297 37.52 -23.15 -65.15
CA VAL A 297 36.92 -23.30 -63.82
C VAL A 297 37.25 -24.70 -63.31
N ALA A 298 37.95 -24.79 -62.18
CA ALA A 298 38.33 -26.06 -61.55
C ALA A 298 37.31 -26.44 -60.47
N TYR A 299 36.63 -27.57 -60.66
CA TYR A 299 35.66 -28.10 -59.70
C TYR A 299 36.35 -29.06 -58.73
N GLU A 300 36.20 -28.83 -57.43
CA GLU A 300 36.72 -29.73 -56.39
C GLU A 300 35.78 -30.91 -56.11
N PHE A 301 34.57 -30.89 -56.69
CA PHE A 301 33.50 -31.86 -56.53
C PHE A 301 32.79 -32.17 -57.87
N VAL A 302 31.86 -33.13 -57.87
CA VAL A 302 31.00 -33.45 -59.02
C VAL A 302 29.64 -32.79 -58.80
N ASP A 303 29.44 -31.64 -59.45
CA ASP A 303 28.18 -30.91 -59.48
C ASP A 303 27.11 -31.73 -60.22
N THR A 304 26.10 -32.19 -59.47
CA THR A 304 25.08 -33.13 -59.96
C THR A 304 23.72 -32.44 -60.01
N GLY A 305 23.22 -32.14 -61.21
CA GLY A 305 21.84 -31.68 -61.37
C GLY A 305 20.80 -32.81 -61.42
N ASN A 306 19.55 -32.44 -61.72
CA ASN A 306 18.38 -33.33 -61.62
C ASN A 306 18.13 -34.20 -62.85
N GLY A 307 18.90 -34.05 -63.92
CA GLY A 307 18.71 -34.79 -65.17
C GLY A 307 17.41 -34.44 -65.92
N ILE A 308 16.77 -33.30 -65.62
CA ILE A 308 15.67 -32.72 -66.39
C ILE A 308 16.04 -31.29 -66.80
N TRP A 309 15.43 -30.79 -67.89
CA TRP A 309 15.69 -29.41 -68.31
C TRP A 309 15.00 -28.43 -67.34
N ASP A 310 15.76 -27.47 -66.81
CA ASP A 310 15.24 -26.43 -65.94
C ASP A 310 14.93 -25.10 -66.68
N PRO A 311 13.67 -24.59 -66.57
CA PRO A 311 13.36 -23.23 -66.99
C PRO A 311 13.96 -22.22 -66.01
N ALA A 312 14.07 -20.96 -66.45
CA ALA A 312 14.56 -19.87 -65.62
C ALA A 312 13.72 -19.73 -64.34
N GLU A 313 14.38 -19.37 -63.25
CA GLU A 313 13.69 -19.21 -61.97
C GLU A 313 12.69 -18.05 -62.02
N PRO A 314 11.44 -18.27 -61.52
CA PRO A 314 10.42 -17.23 -61.47
C PRO A 314 10.82 -16.09 -60.55
N PHE A 315 10.60 -14.85 -61.01
CA PHE A 315 10.81 -13.64 -60.24
C PHE A 315 9.62 -12.70 -60.39
N TYR A 316 9.48 -11.79 -59.43
CA TYR A 316 8.51 -10.72 -59.52
C TYR A 316 9.18 -9.46 -60.09
N ASP A 317 8.87 -9.17 -61.36
CA ASP A 317 9.27 -7.94 -62.04
C ASP A 317 8.56 -6.74 -61.40
N ILE A 318 9.31 -5.97 -60.61
CA ILE A 318 8.79 -4.80 -59.87
C ILE A 318 8.61 -3.61 -60.81
N ASN A 319 9.50 -3.49 -61.80
CA ASN A 319 9.61 -2.28 -62.64
C ASN A 319 8.90 -2.42 -64.00
N GLU A 320 8.38 -3.61 -64.32
CA GLU A 320 7.70 -4.04 -65.54
C GLU A 320 8.55 -3.91 -66.81
N ASP A 321 9.88 -4.07 -66.72
CA ASP A 321 10.79 -3.99 -67.87
C ASP A 321 11.08 -5.34 -68.56
N GLY A 322 10.66 -6.45 -67.93
CA GLY A 322 10.80 -7.81 -68.44
C GLY A 322 12.17 -8.44 -68.22
N GLU A 323 13.08 -7.77 -67.52
CA GLU A 323 14.41 -8.25 -67.15
C GLU A 323 14.52 -8.36 -65.63
N TYR A 324 15.45 -9.17 -65.14
CA TYR A 324 15.66 -9.32 -63.70
C TYR A 324 16.61 -8.25 -63.17
N ASP A 325 16.17 -7.53 -62.15
CA ASP A 325 16.99 -6.63 -61.35
C ASP A 325 17.38 -7.27 -60.01
N LEU A 326 18.58 -6.95 -59.50
CA LEU A 326 19.06 -7.39 -58.17
C LEU A 326 18.13 -7.02 -56.99
N ALA A 327 17.16 -6.12 -57.20
CA ALA A 327 16.20 -5.70 -56.18
C ALA A 327 14.92 -6.55 -56.14
N GLU A 328 14.75 -7.45 -57.10
CA GLU A 328 13.53 -8.19 -57.32
C GLU A 328 13.56 -9.55 -56.63
N PRO A 329 12.48 -9.97 -55.97
CA PRO A 329 12.43 -11.27 -55.34
C PRO A 329 12.23 -12.37 -56.39
N TYR A 330 12.94 -13.48 -56.21
CA TYR A 330 12.84 -14.67 -57.04
C TYR A 330 12.69 -15.92 -56.17
N GLN A 331 12.28 -17.02 -56.79
CA GLN A 331 12.26 -18.33 -56.15
C GLN A 331 13.58 -19.04 -56.41
N ASP A 332 14.40 -19.17 -55.36
CA ASP A 332 15.59 -20.01 -55.35
C ASP A 332 15.16 -21.49 -55.19
N ARG A 333 15.39 -22.29 -56.23
CA ARG A 333 15.01 -23.71 -56.31
C ARG A 333 16.17 -24.64 -56.00
N ASN A 334 17.40 -24.24 -56.30
CA ASN A 334 18.58 -25.10 -56.20
C ASN A 334 19.54 -24.70 -55.07
N CYS A 335 19.08 -23.84 -54.14
CA CYS A 335 19.78 -23.42 -52.92
C CYS A 335 21.03 -22.55 -53.12
N ASN A 336 21.29 -22.05 -54.32
CA ASN A 336 22.53 -21.31 -54.61
C ASN A 336 22.45 -19.82 -54.26
N ASN A 337 21.28 -19.32 -53.82
CA ASN A 337 21.00 -17.91 -53.52
C ASN A 337 21.29 -16.96 -54.70
N LEU A 338 21.14 -17.45 -55.93
CA LEU A 338 21.22 -16.70 -57.16
C LEU A 338 19.98 -17.00 -57.99
N ARG A 339 19.61 -16.05 -58.85
CA ARG A 339 18.51 -16.26 -59.80
C ARG A 339 19.06 -16.93 -61.05
N ASP A 340 18.68 -18.18 -61.29
CA ASP A 340 19.18 -18.94 -62.43
C ASP A 340 18.41 -18.69 -63.73
N ALA A 341 19.18 -18.65 -64.83
CA ALA A 341 18.63 -18.64 -66.18
C ALA A 341 18.21 -20.07 -66.59
N ALA A 342 17.40 -20.17 -67.65
CA ALA A 342 17.03 -21.46 -68.20
C ALA A 342 18.27 -22.21 -68.73
N GLU A 343 18.29 -23.52 -68.57
CA GLU A 343 19.39 -24.34 -69.04
C GLU A 343 19.53 -24.31 -70.57
N ALA A 344 20.77 -24.39 -71.05
CA ALA A 344 21.05 -24.39 -72.48
C ALA A 344 20.60 -25.71 -73.13
N PHE A 345 19.89 -25.62 -74.24
CA PHE A 345 19.46 -26.78 -75.02
C PHE A 345 19.75 -26.63 -76.52
N VAL A 346 19.78 -27.75 -77.22
CA VAL A 346 19.94 -27.81 -78.68
C VAL A 346 18.57 -27.90 -79.33
N ASP A 347 18.07 -26.74 -79.77
CA ASP A 347 16.83 -26.61 -80.55
C ASP A 347 16.94 -27.34 -81.90
N SER A 348 16.58 -28.62 -81.88
CA SER A 348 16.72 -29.55 -82.99
C SER A 348 15.52 -29.47 -83.93
N ASP A 349 14.37 -29.00 -83.43
CA ASP A 349 13.12 -28.89 -84.18
C ASP A 349 12.79 -27.47 -84.67
N GLY A 350 13.52 -26.46 -84.19
CA GLY A 350 13.40 -25.05 -84.56
C GLY A 350 12.22 -24.34 -83.90
N SER A 351 11.71 -24.87 -82.78
CA SER A 351 10.57 -24.31 -82.05
C SER A 351 10.93 -23.05 -81.25
N GLY A 352 12.20 -22.87 -80.90
CA GLY A 352 12.67 -21.79 -80.04
C GLY A 352 12.37 -21.96 -78.55
N THR A 353 11.89 -23.14 -78.14
CA THR A 353 11.60 -23.54 -76.75
C THR A 353 12.06 -24.97 -76.54
N TYR A 354 12.44 -25.36 -75.32
CA TYR A 354 12.80 -26.75 -75.06
C TYR A 354 11.62 -27.68 -75.36
N THR A 355 11.87 -28.73 -76.12
CA THR A 355 10.89 -29.80 -76.38
C THR A 355 11.43 -31.14 -75.86
N ASP A 356 10.56 -31.93 -75.22
CA ASP A 356 10.89 -33.25 -74.69
C ASP A 356 11.69 -34.10 -75.69
N GLY A 357 12.91 -34.46 -75.28
CA GLY A 357 13.83 -35.30 -76.06
C GLY A 357 14.94 -34.54 -76.80
N GLU A 358 15.03 -33.21 -76.64
CA GLU A 358 16.19 -32.43 -77.04
C GLU A 358 17.36 -32.59 -76.06
N ASP A 359 18.58 -32.47 -76.58
CA ASP A 359 19.79 -32.49 -75.78
C ASP A 359 19.93 -31.16 -75.02
N PHE A 360 20.18 -31.20 -73.72
CA PHE A 360 20.42 -30.02 -72.87
C PHE A 360 21.66 -30.20 -71.99
N SER A 361 22.12 -29.08 -71.42
CA SER A 361 23.25 -29.03 -70.50
C SER A 361 22.73 -28.90 -69.06
N ASP A 362 22.70 -30.02 -68.37
CA ASP A 362 22.38 -30.10 -66.94
C ASP A 362 23.51 -29.45 -66.13
N THR A 363 23.25 -28.26 -65.59
CA THR A 363 24.30 -27.36 -65.08
C THR A 363 24.49 -27.45 -63.56
N GLY A 364 23.58 -28.13 -62.85
CA GLY A 364 23.62 -28.22 -61.39
C GLY A 364 23.48 -26.86 -60.70
N ASN A 365 23.80 -26.79 -59.40
CA ASN A 365 23.61 -25.58 -58.59
C ASN A 365 24.92 -24.81 -58.32
N ARG A 366 26.06 -25.33 -58.80
CA ARG A 366 27.39 -24.71 -58.70
C ARG A 366 27.89 -24.49 -57.27
N ILE A 367 27.33 -25.21 -56.30
CA ILE A 367 27.81 -25.24 -54.92
C ILE A 367 27.96 -26.71 -54.51
N PHE A 368 28.86 -26.98 -53.57
CA PHE A 368 29.00 -28.34 -53.07
C PHE A 368 27.84 -28.68 -52.14
N ASP A 369 27.05 -29.69 -52.49
CA ASP A 369 25.93 -30.15 -51.67
C ASP A 369 26.36 -31.22 -50.65
N GLU A 370 26.01 -30.99 -49.38
CA GLU A 370 26.07 -32.02 -48.34
C GLU A 370 24.91 -33.02 -48.47
N GLU A 371 24.86 -34.05 -47.63
CA GLU A 371 23.71 -34.98 -47.60
C GLU A 371 22.43 -34.22 -47.25
N GLU A 372 21.38 -34.43 -48.06
CA GLU A 372 20.13 -33.68 -47.91
C GLU A 372 19.45 -33.99 -46.57
N GLU A 373 18.99 -32.94 -45.90
CA GLU A 373 18.19 -33.11 -44.69
C GLU A 373 16.71 -33.30 -45.04
N PHE A 374 15.96 -34.00 -44.18
CA PHE A 374 14.55 -34.29 -44.43
C PHE A 374 13.68 -34.22 -43.17
N THR A 375 12.41 -33.94 -43.37
CA THR A 375 11.35 -34.02 -42.36
C THR A 375 10.49 -35.25 -42.61
N LEU A 376 10.20 -36.01 -41.55
CA LEU A 376 9.24 -37.12 -41.58
C LEU A 376 7.87 -36.63 -41.09
N LYS A 377 6.82 -36.82 -41.88
CA LYS A 377 5.44 -36.47 -41.50
C LYS A 377 4.48 -37.48 -42.12
N ASP A 378 3.58 -38.03 -41.31
CA ASP A 378 2.43 -38.82 -41.78
C ASP A 378 1.26 -37.86 -42.08
N LEU A 379 1.13 -37.43 -43.34
CA LEU A 379 0.11 -36.44 -43.73
C LEU A 379 -1.27 -37.08 -43.91
N ASN A 380 -1.30 -38.36 -44.26
CA ASN A 380 -2.51 -39.09 -44.60
C ASN A 380 -3.11 -39.86 -43.40
N ASN A 381 -2.38 -39.86 -42.27
CA ASN A 381 -2.71 -40.49 -40.99
C ASN A 381 -2.88 -42.03 -41.11
N ASP A 382 -2.14 -42.67 -42.01
CA ASP A 382 -2.13 -44.12 -42.23
C ASP A 382 -1.13 -44.86 -41.31
N GLY A 383 -0.33 -44.11 -40.55
CA GLY A 383 0.66 -44.60 -39.61
C GLY A 383 2.05 -44.84 -40.22
N VAL A 384 2.30 -44.38 -41.46
CA VAL A 384 3.59 -44.42 -42.14
C VAL A 384 4.05 -42.99 -42.42
N ASP A 385 5.23 -42.61 -41.90
CA ASP A 385 5.78 -41.30 -42.18
C ASP A 385 6.28 -41.21 -43.64
N GLU A 386 5.91 -40.15 -44.34
CA GLU A 386 6.50 -39.79 -45.63
C GLU A 386 7.72 -38.88 -45.45
N THR A 387 8.69 -39.02 -46.36
CA THR A 387 9.90 -38.19 -46.41
C THR A 387 9.63 -36.91 -47.20
N TYR A 388 9.95 -35.77 -46.60
CA TYR A 388 9.88 -34.46 -47.26
C TYR A 388 11.22 -33.74 -47.18
N LEU A 389 11.69 -33.21 -48.31
CA LEU A 389 12.98 -32.53 -48.45
C LEU A 389 12.84 -31.03 -48.10
N TYR A 390 12.47 -30.77 -46.86
CA TYR A 390 12.51 -29.43 -46.29
C TYR A 390 12.73 -29.47 -44.78
N LEU A 391 13.20 -28.35 -44.24
CA LEU A 391 13.22 -28.06 -42.81
C LEU A 391 12.27 -26.90 -42.48
N ILE A 392 11.87 -26.77 -41.21
CA ILE A 392 11.09 -25.62 -40.75
C ILE A 392 12.02 -24.58 -40.12
N GLY A 393 12.09 -23.40 -40.74
CA GLY A 393 12.84 -22.25 -40.27
C GLY A 393 12.09 -21.40 -39.26
N GLU A 394 12.82 -20.55 -38.54
CA GLU A 394 12.25 -19.61 -37.55
C GLU A 394 11.61 -18.36 -38.17
N LYS A 395 11.81 -18.13 -39.47
CA LYS A 395 11.31 -16.98 -40.21
C LYS A 395 10.80 -17.42 -41.59
N PRO A 396 9.87 -16.67 -42.21
CA PRO A 396 9.49 -16.93 -43.59
C PRO A 396 10.72 -16.78 -44.51
N ASN A 397 11.01 -17.80 -45.30
CA ASN A 397 12.26 -17.91 -46.08
C ASN A 397 12.04 -17.90 -47.59
N ASN A 398 10.97 -18.53 -48.09
CA ASN A 398 10.81 -18.76 -49.53
C ASN A 398 9.74 -17.85 -50.12
N LEU A 399 10.01 -17.29 -51.29
CA LEU A 399 9.00 -16.70 -52.15
C LEU A 399 8.15 -17.82 -52.72
N ILE A 400 6.83 -17.72 -52.56
CA ILE A 400 5.92 -18.76 -53.00
C ILE A 400 5.54 -18.51 -54.46
N VAL A 401 5.59 -19.58 -55.24
CA VAL A 401 5.23 -19.61 -56.64
C VAL A 401 4.23 -20.75 -56.88
N ASP A 402 3.15 -20.44 -57.59
CA ASP A 402 2.18 -21.42 -58.04
C ASP A 402 2.55 -21.96 -59.43
N TRP A 403 2.86 -23.24 -59.48
CA TRP A 403 3.25 -24.00 -60.68
C TRP A 403 2.07 -24.77 -61.28
N ALA A 404 0.83 -24.34 -61.02
CA ALA A 404 -0.37 -24.95 -61.63
C ALA A 404 -0.32 -24.94 -63.17
N ASP A 405 0.36 -23.96 -63.77
CA ASP A 405 0.79 -23.96 -65.18
C ASP A 405 2.33 -23.98 -65.23
N PRO A 406 2.98 -25.14 -65.52
CA PRO A 406 4.43 -25.26 -65.53
C PRO A 406 5.15 -24.34 -66.52
N GLU A 407 4.46 -23.92 -67.58
CA GLU A 407 5.00 -23.01 -68.61
C GLU A 407 4.92 -21.53 -68.18
N ASN A 408 4.03 -21.21 -67.24
CA ASN A 408 3.79 -19.84 -66.76
C ASN A 408 3.56 -19.82 -65.24
N PRO A 409 4.59 -20.14 -64.44
CA PRO A 409 4.50 -20.11 -62.98
C PRO A 409 4.19 -18.70 -62.46
N VAL A 410 3.34 -18.60 -61.42
CA VAL A 410 2.86 -17.32 -60.89
C VAL A 410 3.42 -17.06 -59.49
N VAL A 411 4.18 -15.97 -59.33
CA VAL A 411 4.67 -15.51 -58.03
C VAL A 411 3.52 -14.93 -57.20
N LEU A 412 3.36 -15.38 -55.95
CA LEU A 412 2.29 -14.93 -55.06
C LEU A 412 2.80 -13.92 -54.03
N LEU A 413 2.59 -12.63 -54.24
CA LEU A 413 2.99 -11.62 -53.24
C LEU A 413 2.02 -11.50 -52.06
N GLU A 414 0.75 -11.86 -52.26
CA GLU A 414 -0.28 -11.85 -51.24
C GLU A 414 -0.94 -13.22 -51.20
N ILE A 415 -1.07 -13.78 -49.99
CA ILE A 415 -1.77 -15.05 -49.74
C ILE A 415 -2.90 -14.75 -48.75
N VAL A 416 -4.12 -15.07 -49.15
CA VAL A 416 -5.34 -14.85 -48.37
C VAL A 416 -6.02 -16.17 -48.02
N LEU A 417 -7.08 -16.09 -47.21
CA LEU A 417 -7.89 -17.25 -46.83
C LEU A 417 -8.44 -17.98 -48.06
N GLY A 418 -8.18 -19.29 -48.14
CA GLY A 418 -8.67 -20.16 -49.21
C GLY A 418 -7.72 -20.33 -50.40
N ASP A 419 -6.61 -19.59 -50.44
CA ASP A 419 -5.60 -19.76 -51.47
C ASP A 419 -4.96 -21.14 -51.38
N SER A 420 -4.67 -21.71 -52.55
CA SER A 420 -4.04 -23.02 -52.72
C SER A 420 -2.92 -22.90 -53.74
N ILE A 421 -1.85 -23.65 -53.54
CA ILE A 421 -0.65 -23.61 -54.38
C ILE A 421 -0.34 -25.00 -54.91
N THR A 422 0.13 -25.07 -56.15
CA THR A 422 0.73 -26.28 -56.71
C THR A 422 2.25 -26.11 -56.79
N SER A 423 3.01 -27.03 -56.22
CA SER A 423 4.47 -27.05 -56.37
C SER A 423 4.86 -27.51 -57.79
N ARG A 424 6.13 -27.27 -58.17
CA ARG A 424 6.68 -27.74 -59.44
C ARG A 424 6.46 -29.24 -59.67
N TRP A 425 6.59 -30.04 -58.61
CA TRP A 425 6.39 -31.49 -58.64
C TRP A 425 4.92 -31.94 -58.66
N GLY A 426 3.97 -31.00 -58.79
CA GLY A 426 2.54 -31.27 -58.88
C GLY A 426 1.85 -31.53 -57.55
N GLN A 427 2.51 -31.27 -56.42
CA GLN A 427 1.88 -31.39 -55.10
C GLN A 427 1.02 -30.17 -54.80
N THR A 428 -0.25 -30.38 -54.48
CA THR A 428 -1.18 -29.30 -54.15
C THR A 428 -1.28 -29.09 -52.64
N TYR A 429 -1.10 -27.85 -52.21
CA TYR A 429 -1.27 -27.38 -50.85
C TYR A 429 -2.53 -26.53 -50.77
N THR A 430 -3.55 -26.98 -50.05
CA THR A 430 -4.85 -26.30 -49.97
C THR A 430 -4.97 -25.45 -48.71
N ASN A 431 -5.62 -24.28 -48.82
CA ASN A 431 -5.94 -23.38 -47.70
C ASN A 431 -4.70 -23.06 -46.84
N ILE A 432 -3.72 -22.38 -47.42
CA ILE A 432 -2.46 -22.02 -46.72
C ILE A 432 -2.75 -21.25 -45.42
N ILE A 433 -3.76 -20.38 -45.48
CA ILE A 433 -4.48 -19.85 -44.33
C ILE A 433 -5.81 -20.61 -44.27
N GLU A 434 -6.12 -21.17 -43.10
CA GLU A 434 -7.31 -21.96 -42.84
C GLU A 434 -8.19 -21.34 -41.75
N GLU A 435 -9.47 -21.75 -41.72
CA GLU A 435 -10.42 -21.44 -40.65
C GLU A 435 -10.66 -22.67 -39.78
N VAL A 436 -10.44 -22.53 -38.47
CA VAL A 436 -10.65 -23.60 -37.49
C VAL A 436 -11.57 -23.15 -36.37
N ASP A 437 -12.40 -24.07 -35.89
CA ASP A 437 -13.20 -23.85 -34.69
C ASP A 437 -12.31 -23.91 -33.44
N PHE A 438 -12.32 -22.82 -32.66
CA PHE A 438 -11.55 -22.68 -31.44
C PHE A 438 -12.47 -22.57 -30.23
N TYR A 439 -12.33 -23.52 -29.31
CA TYR A 439 -13.09 -23.57 -28.06
C TYR A 439 -12.19 -23.20 -26.88
N ASP A 440 -12.47 -22.06 -26.24
CA ASP A 440 -11.73 -21.59 -25.08
C ASP A 440 -12.52 -21.86 -23.79
N LEU A 441 -12.09 -22.90 -23.07
CA LEU A 441 -12.66 -23.28 -21.78
C LEU A 441 -12.05 -22.42 -20.67
N LYS A 442 -12.90 -21.67 -19.96
CA LYS A 442 -12.53 -20.88 -18.79
C LYS A 442 -13.20 -21.41 -17.54
N GLN A 443 -12.43 -21.48 -16.46
CA GLN A 443 -12.90 -21.85 -15.13
C GLN A 443 -12.50 -20.80 -14.11
N GLN A 444 -13.40 -20.50 -13.17
CA GLN A 444 -13.16 -19.60 -12.05
C GLN A 444 -13.77 -20.18 -10.78
N TYR A 445 -13.10 -19.92 -9.66
CA TYR A 445 -13.53 -20.33 -8.33
C TYR A 445 -13.87 -19.08 -7.52
N VAL A 446 -14.96 -19.15 -6.76
CA VAL A 446 -15.36 -18.12 -5.81
C VAL A 446 -15.55 -18.77 -4.44
N ASP A 447 -15.09 -18.07 -3.41
CA ASP A 447 -15.29 -18.51 -2.03
C ASP A 447 -16.79 -18.57 -1.72
N ASN A 448 -17.21 -19.68 -1.14
CA ASN A 448 -18.60 -19.92 -0.78
C ASN A 448 -18.76 -19.57 0.71
N VAL A 449 -19.54 -18.53 1.02
CA VAL A 449 -19.75 -18.11 2.41
C VAL A 449 -20.64 -19.15 3.09
N ASP A 450 -20.23 -19.62 4.25
CA ASP A 450 -21.01 -20.55 5.08
C ASP A 450 -21.86 -19.79 6.10
N SER A 451 -21.19 -18.89 6.83
CA SER A 451 -21.84 -18.08 7.85
C SER A 451 -21.15 -16.74 8.05
N LEU A 452 -21.97 -15.74 8.38
CA LEU A 452 -21.53 -14.44 8.85
C LEU A 452 -21.92 -14.31 10.32
N VAL A 453 -20.92 -14.08 11.17
CA VAL A 453 -21.13 -13.91 12.60
C VAL A 453 -20.81 -12.48 13.00
N SER A 454 -21.80 -11.76 13.51
CA SER A 454 -21.63 -10.45 14.12
C SER A 454 -21.58 -10.59 15.63
N LEU A 455 -20.53 -10.09 16.28
CA LEU A 455 -20.38 -10.07 17.72
C LEU A 455 -20.40 -8.62 18.23
N TYR A 456 -21.39 -8.30 19.06
CA TYR A 456 -21.50 -7.03 19.77
C TYR A 456 -20.84 -7.15 21.15
N THR A 457 -19.89 -6.27 21.45
CA THR A 457 -19.17 -6.21 22.73
C THR A 457 -19.22 -4.82 23.33
N LYS A 458 -18.97 -4.69 24.63
CA LYS A 458 -18.84 -3.37 25.25
C LYS A 458 -17.56 -2.68 24.81
N GLU A 459 -17.62 -1.36 24.68
CA GLU A 459 -16.43 -0.59 24.34
C GLU A 459 -15.39 -0.68 25.47
N LYS A 460 -14.12 -0.88 25.12
CA LYS A 460 -13.04 -0.97 26.09
C LYS A 460 -12.60 0.45 26.48
N VAL A 461 -12.80 0.80 27.74
CA VAL A 461 -12.43 2.11 28.31
C VAL A 461 -10.96 2.19 28.64
N GLY A 462 -10.34 1.08 29.02
CA GLY A 462 -8.90 0.99 29.26
C GLY A 462 -8.49 -0.22 30.08
N HIS A 463 -7.20 -0.50 30.08
CA HIS A 463 -6.62 -1.68 30.74
C HIS A 463 -5.44 -1.25 31.62
N ILE A 464 -5.52 -1.59 32.91
CA ILE A 464 -4.42 -1.37 33.87
C ILE A 464 -3.72 -2.71 34.07
N SER A 465 -2.51 -2.86 33.53
CA SER A 465 -1.68 -4.06 33.68
C SER A 465 -0.70 -3.94 34.85
N GLY A 466 -0.46 -5.03 35.60
CA GLY A 466 0.61 -5.11 36.59
C GLY A 466 0.37 -4.37 37.92
N SER A 467 -0.86 -3.98 38.25
CA SER A 467 -1.21 -3.42 39.56
C SER A 467 -1.38 -4.52 40.62
N SER A 468 -0.70 -4.40 41.76
CA SER A 468 -0.95 -5.22 42.95
C SER A 468 -2.19 -4.77 43.76
N LEU A 469 -2.95 -3.82 43.21
CA LEU A 469 -4.11 -3.20 43.84
C LEU A 469 -5.37 -3.97 43.48
N SER A 470 -6.29 -4.04 44.43
CA SER A 470 -7.62 -4.59 44.21
C SER A 470 -8.53 -3.57 43.52
N GLU A 471 -9.61 -4.04 42.91
CA GLU A 471 -10.59 -3.19 42.25
C GLU A 471 -11.17 -2.12 43.19
N ASP A 472 -11.34 -2.48 44.47
CA ASP A 472 -11.84 -1.61 45.55
C ASP A 472 -10.90 -0.45 45.93
N ASP A 473 -9.66 -0.45 45.44
CA ASP A 473 -8.67 0.59 45.72
C ASP A 473 -8.73 1.77 44.74
N TYR A 474 -9.51 1.65 43.66
CA TYR A 474 -9.72 2.69 42.66
C TYR A 474 -11.01 3.47 42.92
N TYR A 475 -10.91 4.80 42.84
CA TYR A 475 -12.02 5.72 43.06
C TYR A 475 -12.30 6.51 41.79
N ILE A 476 -13.57 6.54 41.39
CA ILE A 476 -13.98 7.19 40.15
C ILE A 476 -14.82 8.41 40.49
N THR A 477 -14.55 9.50 39.81
CA THR A 477 -15.32 10.73 39.93
C THR A 477 -15.63 11.29 38.56
N LYS A 478 -16.62 12.17 38.49
CA LYS A 478 -17.07 12.78 37.25
C LYS A 478 -17.08 14.29 37.40
N SER A 479 -16.52 14.99 36.41
CA SER A 479 -16.73 16.43 36.22
C SER A 479 -17.67 16.67 35.06
N GLU A 480 -18.55 17.66 35.16
CA GLU A 480 -19.51 18.03 34.12
C GLU A 480 -19.62 19.55 34.03
N TRP A 481 -19.62 20.11 32.81
CA TRP A 481 -19.81 21.53 32.57
C TRP A 481 -20.53 21.75 31.24
N THR A 482 -20.97 22.99 31.00
CA THR A 482 -21.64 23.36 29.75
C THR A 482 -21.01 24.60 29.17
N GLN A 483 -20.92 24.66 27.85
CA GLN A 483 -20.48 25.83 27.09
C GLN A 483 -21.60 26.28 26.16
N SER A 484 -21.87 27.58 26.11
CA SER A 484 -22.88 28.15 25.22
C SER A 484 -22.20 29.00 24.15
N ALA A 485 -22.17 28.50 22.92
CA ALA A 485 -21.63 29.20 21.76
C ALA A 485 -22.67 29.22 20.63
N GLY A 486 -22.84 30.38 19.96
CA GLY A 486 -23.70 30.49 18.77
C GLY A 486 -25.20 30.22 18.98
N GLY A 487 -25.70 30.19 20.22
CA GLY A 487 -27.10 29.87 20.54
C GLY A 487 -27.38 28.39 20.80
N SER A 488 -26.35 27.53 20.80
CA SER A 488 -26.41 26.15 21.26
C SER A 488 -25.63 25.99 22.56
N THR A 489 -26.19 25.24 23.52
CA THR A 489 -25.49 24.83 24.74
C THR A 489 -24.98 23.40 24.57
N GLU A 490 -23.68 23.24 24.55
CA GLU A 490 -23.01 21.94 24.49
C GLU A 490 -22.62 21.49 25.91
N LYS A 491 -22.84 20.21 26.21
CA LYS A 491 -22.50 19.58 27.49
C LYS A 491 -21.18 18.83 27.36
N PHE A 492 -20.28 19.08 28.30
CA PHE A 492 -18.99 18.44 28.43
C PHE A 492 -18.91 17.70 29.76
N TYR A 493 -18.15 16.61 29.79
CA TYR A 493 -17.93 15.82 30.98
C TYR A 493 -16.62 15.04 30.88
N ASN A 494 -16.07 14.64 32.03
CA ASN A 494 -14.92 13.76 32.10
C ASN A 494 -14.95 12.85 33.32
N TYR A 495 -14.41 11.65 33.14
CA TYR A 495 -14.24 10.65 34.19
C TYR A 495 -12.80 10.64 34.69
N HIS A 496 -12.64 10.69 36.00
CA HIS A 496 -11.34 10.71 36.68
C HIS A 496 -11.20 9.46 37.54
N ILE A 497 -10.05 8.80 37.45
CA ILE A 497 -9.76 7.58 38.22
C ILE A 497 -8.58 7.85 39.14
N PHE A 498 -8.76 7.66 40.45
CA PHE A 498 -7.75 7.92 41.49
C PHE A 498 -7.47 6.67 42.32
N HIS A 499 -6.27 6.57 42.89
CA HIS A 499 -5.93 5.55 43.90
C HIS A 499 -4.79 6.06 44.82
N GLU A 500 -4.71 5.55 46.05
CA GLU A 500 -3.83 6.10 47.10
C GLU A 500 -2.75 5.17 47.71
N PRO A 501 -2.05 4.30 46.96
CA PRO A 501 -0.86 3.63 47.47
C PRO A 501 0.34 4.59 47.51
N ASN A 502 0.86 4.84 48.71
CA ASN A 502 2.02 5.70 49.04
C ASN A 502 1.84 7.21 48.74
N HIS A 503 1.30 7.53 47.57
CA HIS A 503 0.98 8.86 47.03
C HIS A 503 -0.47 8.90 46.54
N LEU A 504 -1.01 10.09 46.31
CA LEU A 504 -2.29 10.21 45.60
C LEU A 504 -1.99 10.20 44.10
N ASN A 505 -2.45 9.15 43.43
CA ASN A 505 -2.21 8.89 42.02
C ASN A 505 -3.49 9.08 41.20
N GLN A 506 -3.33 9.46 39.94
CA GLN A 506 -4.39 9.54 38.94
C GLN A 506 -4.05 8.57 37.81
N VAL A 507 -5.02 7.76 37.39
CA VAL A 507 -4.89 6.89 36.22
C VAL A 507 -5.36 7.66 35.01
N VAL A 508 -4.48 7.83 34.04
CA VAL A 508 -4.76 8.59 32.81
C VAL A 508 -4.23 7.82 31.61
N TYR A 509 -4.70 8.22 30.42
CA TYR A 509 -4.00 7.91 29.19
C TYR A 509 -2.83 8.90 29.05
N PRO A 510 -1.56 8.44 29.05
CA PRO A 510 -0.44 9.35 28.87
C PRO A 510 -0.57 10.13 27.56
N ALA A 511 -0.61 11.45 27.70
CA ALA A 511 -0.81 12.38 26.61
C ALA A 511 0.52 13.05 26.23
N TYR A 512 0.79 13.15 24.94
CA TYR A 512 1.99 13.76 24.36
C TYR A 512 1.59 14.80 23.35
N PHE A 513 2.14 16.01 23.48
CA PHE A 513 1.82 17.11 22.58
C PHE A 513 2.19 16.77 21.11
N LEU A 514 1.31 17.16 20.17
CA LEU A 514 1.54 17.03 18.74
C LEU A 514 1.85 18.39 18.09
N PRO A 515 3.00 18.55 17.40
CA PRO A 515 3.29 19.75 16.63
C PRO A 515 2.49 19.80 15.33
N VAL A 516 2.44 20.98 14.73
CA VAL A 516 1.75 21.23 13.45
C VAL A 516 2.29 20.32 12.36
N GLY A 517 1.39 19.69 11.60
CA GLY A 517 1.72 18.78 10.49
C GLY A 517 1.73 17.29 10.85
N PHE A 518 1.53 16.93 12.12
CA PHE A 518 1.41 15.53 12.58
C PHE A 518 -0.05 15.07 12.78
N TYR A 519 -1.02 15.91 12.43
CA TYR A 519 -2.45 15.59 12.54
C TYR A 519 -2.94 14.86 11.29
N PHE A 520 -3.50 13.65 11.45
CA PHE A 520 -4.06 12.87 10.35
C PHE A 520 -5.59 12.90 10.32
N ASN A 521 -6.23 13.19 11.46
CA ASN A 521 -7.69 13.14 11.63
C ASN A 521 -8.21 14.45 12.29
N PRO A 522 -9.42 14.93 11.96
CA PRO A 522 -9.99 16.16 12.56
C PRO A 522 -10.10 16.12 14.08
N SER A 523 -10.44 14.98 14.69
CA SER A 523 -10.50 14.83 16.15
C SER A 523 -9.13 14.90 16.83
N GLN A 524 -8.06 14.49 16.14
CA GLN A 524 -6.68 14.67 16.64
C GLN A 524 -6.21 16.12 16.52
N MET A 525 -6.77 16.89 15.57
CA MET A 525 -6.59 18.35 15.51
C MET A 525 -7.35 19.09 16.61
N GLU A 526 -8.30 18.45 17.30
CA GLU A 526 -9.15 19.10 18.30
C GLU A 526 -8.51 19.16 19.69
N ASP A 527 -7.92 18.08 20.22
CA ASP A 527 -7.26 18.09 21.54
C ASP A 527 -5.78 18.55 21.48
N GLY A 528 -5.10 18.36 20.35
CA GLY A 528 -3.68 18.73 20.20
C GLY A 528 -2.68 17.75 20.87
N PHE A 529 -3.17 16.62 21.36
CA PHE A 529 -2.39 15.58 22.02
C PHE A 529 -2.58 14.20 21.36
N TRP A 530 -1.53 13.40 21.38
CA TRP A 530 -1.58 11.96 21.13
C TRP A 530 -1.60 11.19 22.45
N HIS A 531 -2.45 10.17 22.54
CA HIS A 531 -2.59 9.34 23.72
C HIS A 531 -2.02 7.95 23.47
N LYS A 532 -1.33 7.38 24.45
CA LYS A 532 -1.05 5.93 24.46
C LYS A 532 -2.36 5.14 24.53
N ASN A 533 -2.34 3.90 24.07
CA ASN A 533 -3.53 3.02 24.08
C ASN A 533 -3.74 2.28 25.42
N LYS A 534 -2.90 2.54 26.43
CA LYS A 534 -2.96 1.89 27.74
C LYS A 534 -3.06 2.95 28.84
N LEU A 535 -3.81 2.61 29.89
CA LEU A 535 -3.91 3.43 31.09
C LEU A 535 -2.65 3.25 31.93
N GLU A 536 -2.06 4.36 32.37
CA GLU A 536 -0.90 4.37 33.26
C GLU A 536 -1.21 5.19 34.52
N SER A 537 -0.66 4.74 35.65
CA SER A 537 -0.80 5.44 36.93
C SER A 537 0.27 6.51 37.06
N GLU A 538 -0.14 7.78 37.11
CA GLU A 538 0.75 8.90 37.40
C GLU A 538 0.54 9.44 38.82
N VAL A 539 1.62 9.90 39.47
CA VAL A 539 1.51 10.58 40.76
C VAL A 539 0.89 11.97 40.54
N LEU A 540 -0.26 12.23 41.14
CA LEU A 540 -0.88 13.55 41.15
C LEU A 540 -0.26 14.40 42.26
N TYR A 541 -0.26 13.92 43.50
CA TYR A 541 0.36 14.60 44.64
C TYR A 541 1.33 13.69 45.37
N TYR A 542 2.60 14.12 45.45
CA TYR A 542 3.62 13.43 46.22
C TYR A 542 3.41 13.66 47.71
N THR A 543 3.48 12.58 48.48
CA THR A 543 3.29 12.59 49.93
C THR A 543 4.37 11.80 50.63
N TYR A 544 4.83 12.28 51.77
CA TYR A 544 5.74 11.54 52.64
C TYR A 544 4.94 10.86 53.76
N ASN A 545 4.85 9.53 53.75
CA ASN A 545 3.99 8.76 54.67
C ASN A 545 2.52 9.24 54.69
N GLY A 546 1.98 9.60 53.53
CA GLY A 546 0.62 10.13 53.38
C GLY A 546 0.44 11.61 53.76
N LEU A 547 1.53 12.33 54.11
CA LEU A 547 1.49 13.74 54.46
C LEU A 547 1.96 14.64 53.30
N LEU A 548 1.22 15.73 53.05
CA LEU A 548 1.71 16.91 52.34
C LEU A 548 2.55 17.76 53.31
N ARG A 549 3.66 18.31 52.81
CA ARG A 549 4.64 19.07 53.60
C ARG A 549 4.97 20.38 52.90
N ASP A 550 4.95 21.47 53.67
CA ASP A 550 5.43 22.77 53.21
C ASP A 550 6.92 22.72 52.83
N GLY A 551 7.27 23.32 51.69
CA GLY A 551 8.64 23.35 51.15
C GLY A 551 9.05 22.09 50.38
N GLU A 552 8.15 21.15 50.13
CA GLU A 552 8.44 19.94 49.35
C GLU A 552 8.75 20.30 47.89
N GLN A 553 9.87 19.78 47.37
CA GLN A 553 10.29 19.97 45.98
C GLN A 553 10.81 18.67 45.38
N ILE A 554 10.25 18.29 44.23
CA ILE A 554 10.62 17.07 43.50
C ILE A 554 10.70 17.39 42.01
N ASP A 555 11.90 17.25 41.45
CA ASP A 555 12.15 17.37 40.03
C ASP A 555 12.58 16.02 39.44
N THR A 556 11.99 15.66 38.31
CA THR A 556 12.28 14.41 37.59
C THR A 556 12.41 14.70 36.10
N SER A 557 13.27 13.95 35.41
CA SER A 557 13.33 13.97 33.95
C SER A 557 13.57 12.59 33.39
N TYR A 558 13.00 12.31 32.22
CA TYR A 558 13.17 11.04 31.52
C TYR A 558 12.88 11.19 30.03
N TYR A 559 13.31 10.21 29.25
CA TYR A 559 12.94 10.07 27.85
C TYR A 559 11.82 9.05 27.72
N ASP A 560 10.84 9.34 26.88
CA ASP A 560 9.77 8.41 26.53
C ASP A 560 9.66 8.28 25.00
N THR A 561 9.55 7.05 24.52
CA THR A 561 9.49 6.74 23.09
C THR A 561 8.08 6.33 22.74
N THR A 562 7.42 7.14 21.92
CA THR A 562 6.06 6.88 21.43
C THR A 562 6.08 6.39 19.98
N SER A 563 4.91 6.04 19.44
CA SER A 563 4.77 5.69 18.02
C SER A 563 5.00 6.88 17.08
N ILE A 564 4.99 8.11 17.60
CA ILE A 564 5.09 9.34 16.82
C ILE A 564 6.49 9.95 16.94
N ALA A 565 7.00 10.10 18.17
CA ALA A 565 8.31 10.70 18.43
C ALA A 565 8.90 10.25 19.77
N VAL A 566 10.17 10.62 19.98
CA VAL A 566 10.83 10.55 21.29
C VAL A 566 10.65 11.89 21.98
N TYR A 567 10.15 11.89 23.21
CA TYR A 567 9.97 13.10 24.03
C TYR A 567 10.95 13.08 25.20
N PHE A 568 11.54 14.23 25.50
CA PHE A 568 12.21 14.48 26.77
C PHE A 568 11.22 15.19 27.69
N ILE A 569 10.89 14.56 28.81
CA ILE A 569 9.88 15.04 29.75
C ILE A 569 10.57 15.48 31.03
N GLU A 570 10.30 16.70 31.45
CA GLU A 570 10.73 17.26 32.73
C GLU A 570 9.50 17.58 33.57
N LYS A 571 9.43 17.05 34.80
CA LYS A 571 8.35 17.34 35.76
C LYS A 571 8.97 17.98 37.00
N SER A 572 8.42 19.11 37.45
CA SER A 572 8.74 19.77 38.71
C SER A 572 7.49 19.85 39.57
N TYR A 573 7.63 19.55 40.86
CA TYR A 573 6.57 19.54 41.86
C TYR A 573 7.01 20.37 43.06
N GLN A 574 6.19 21.34 43.47
CA GLN A 574 6.49 22.23 44.60
C GLN A 574 5.26 22.39 45.50
N VAL A 575 5.45 22.34 46.81
CA VAL A 575 4.39 22.56 47.81
C VAL A 575 4.78 23.72 48.72
N GLU A 576 3.84 24.65 48.90
CA GLU A 576 4.00 25.78 49.82
C GLU A 576 2.75 25.99 50.66
N SER A 577 2.92 26.45 51.89
CA SER A 577 1.81 26.92 52.72
C SER A 577 1.26 28.24 52.17
N ALA A 578 -0.06 28.30 52.01
CA ALA A 578 -0.73 29.43 51.37
C ALA A 578 -2.05 29.79 52.06
N SER A 579 -2.60 30.94 51.68
CA SER A 579 -3.99 31.28 51.95
C SER A 579 -4.64 31.69 50.63
N VAL A 580 -5.92 31.35 50.46
CA VAL A 580 -6.65 31.62 49.23
C VAL A 580 -8.05 32.10 49.54
N THR A 581 -8.54 33.06 48.76
CA THR A 581 -9.91 33.56 48.86
C THR A 581 -10.68 33.11 47.64
N VAL A 582 -11.81 32.44 47.85
CA VAL A 582 -12.69 31.92 46.79
C VAL A 582 -14.15 32.22 47.14
N PRO A 583 -15.04 32.32 46.14
CA PRO A 583 -16.46 32.64 46.32
C PRO A 583 -17.29 31.45 46.85
N ALA A 584 -16.82 30.79 47.92
CA ALA A 584 -17.44 29.61 48.54
C ALA A 584 -18.38 29.93 49.72
N GLY A 585 -18.60 31.21 50.00
CA GLY A 585 -19.41 31.65 51.12
C GLY A 585 -20.91 31.51 50.85
N ARG A 586 -21.68 31.30 51.92
CA ARG A 586 -23.13 31.10 51.82
C ARG A 586 -23.85 32.34 51.32
N ARG A 587 -24.51 32.23 50.16
CA ARG A 587 -25.49 33.21 49.64
C ARG A 587 -26.93 32.89 50.06
N ILE A 588 -27.80 33.90 50.08
CA ILE A 588 -29.22 33.75 50.48
C ILE A 588 -30.06 33.22 49.31
N SER A 589 -29.75 33.65 48.09
CA SER A 589 -30.36 33.22 46.83
C SER A 589 -29.34 33.26 45.69
N GLU A 590 -29.64 32.60 44.56
CA GLU A 590 -28.78 32.63 43.37
C GLU A 590 -28.74 33.98 42.66
N ASP A 591 -29.73 34.85 42.91
CA ASP A 591 -29.78 36.21 42.39
C ASP A 591 -28.85 37.20 43.13
N GLU A 592 -28.11 36.73 44.14
CA GLU A 592 -27.13 37.52 44.88
C GLU A 592 -25.70 37.02 44.62
N PRO A 593 -24.69 37.92 44.62
CA PRO A 593 -23.31 37.53 44.41
C PRO A 593 -22.86 36.56 45.50
N ALA A 594 -22.04 35.59 45.09
CA ALA A 594 -21.38 34.68 46.02
C ALA A 594 -20.45 35.46 46.98
N VAL A 595 -20.37 34.96 48.22
CA VAL A 595 -19.61 35.62 49.29
C VAL A 595 -18.19 35.07 49.33
N ASP A 596 -17.19 35.93 49.27
CA ASP A 596 -15.79 35.52 49.40
C ASP A 596 -15.51 34.88 50.77
N THR A 597 -14.84 33.73 50.75
CA THR A 597 -14.35 33.01 51.92
C THR A 597 -12.84 32.82 51.81
N THR A 598 -12.09 33.28 52.81
CA THR A 598 -10.64 33.11 52.87
C THR A 598 -10.28 31.87 53.69
N PHE A 599 -9.62 30.91 53.05
CA PHE A 599 -9.04 29.74 53.70
C PHE A 599 -7.57 30.02 54.06
N THR A 600 -7.22 29.88 55.34
CA THR A 600 -5.86 30.18 55.85
C THR A 600 -4.99 28.95 56.06
N ASP A 601 -5.58 27.76 56.13
CA ASP A 601 -4.88 26.47 56.26
C ASP A 601 -4.95 25.74 54.92
N CYS A 602 -4.10 26.19 53.99
CA CYS A 602 -4.04 25.65 52.63
C CYS A 602 -2.61 25.31 52.22
N PHE A 603 -2.49 24.31 51.35
CA PHE A 603 -1.29 24.09 50.56
C PHE A 603 -1.55 24.57 49.12
N LYS A 604 -0.64 25.37 48.58
CA LYS A 604 -0.53 25.60 47.14
C LYS A 604 0.47 24.58 46.59
N VAL A 605 0.01 23.79 45.62
CA VAL A 605 0.82 22.81 44.91
C VAL A 605 1.02 23.31 43.48
N THR A 606 2.26 23.51 43.08
CA THR A 606 2.63 23.92 41.73
C THR A 606 3.31 22.75 41.02
N GLN A 607 2.73 22.32 39.91
CA GLN A 607 3.26 21.26 39.07
C GLN A 607 3.58 21.82 37.69
N THR A 608 4.83 21.70 37.25
CA THR A 608 5.26 22.12 35.92
C THR A 608 5.74 20.90 35.15
N THR A 609 5.16 20.64 33.98
CA THR A 609 5.60 19.61 33.05
C THR A 609 6.07 20.27 31.76
N THR A 610 7.29 19.99 31.34
CA THR A 610 7.84 20.39 30.03
C THR A 610 8.05 19.15 29.20
N MET A 611 7.55 19.15 27.97
CA MET A 611 7.71 18.08 26.98
C MET A 611 8.44 18.65 25.77
N THR A 612 9.64 18.15 25.51
CA THR A 612 10.46 18.52 24.35
C THR A 612 10.42 17.40 23.33
N MET A 613 9.95 17.67 22.11
CA MET A 613 10.02 16.68 21.02
C MET A 613 11.46 16.62 20.47
N MET A 614 12.09 15.45 20.59
CA MET A 614 13.45 15.24 20.10
C MET A 614 13.48 15.28 18.57
N GLY A 615 14.38 16.09 18.01
CA GLY A 615 14.51 16.29 16.57
C GLY A 615 14.07 17.68 16.15
N SER A 616 12.78 17.99 16.25
CA SER A 616 12.24 19.33 15.95
C SER A 616 12.64 20.37 17.00
N GLY A 617 12.81 19.95 18.27
CA GLY A 617 13.15 20.85 19.38
C GLY A 617 12.01 21.76 19.80
N VAL A 618 10.77 21.39 19.46
CA VAL A 618 9.57 22.12 19.90
C VAL A 618 9.25 21.69 21.33
N ASP A 619 9.07 22.68 22.21
CA ASP A 619 8.74 22.48 23.61
C ASP A 619 7.31 22.91 23.90
N PHE A 620 6.58 22.02 24.57
CA PHE A 620 5.32 22.31 25.23
C PHE A 620 5.55 22.35 26.74
N GLY A 621 4.96 23.32 27.44
CA GLY A 621 4.92 23.32 28.89
C GLY A 621 3.50 23.47 29.42
N GLN A 622 3.23 22.77 30.52
CA GLN A 622 2.01 22.84 31.30
C GLN A 622 2.37 23.16 32.75
N ARG A 623 1.76 24.20 33.32
CA ARG A 623 1.90 24.57 34.73
C ARG A 623 0.53 24.55 35.39
N THR A 624 0.35 23.69 36.38
CA THR A 624 -0.89 23.56 37.15
C THR A 624 -0.64 24.04 38.57
N GLU A 625 -1.39 25.05 39.02
CA GLU A 625 -1.37 25.54 40.38
C GLU A 625 -2.67 25.12 41.08
N THR A 626 -2.58 24.39 42.18
CA THR A 626 -3.75 23.90 42.91
C THR A 626 -3.70 24.28 44.37
N TRP A 627 -4.79 24.85 44.89
CA TRP A 627 -4.94 25.18 46.30
C TRP A 627 -5.84 24.14 46.96
N LEU A 628 -5.28 23.49 47.96
CA LEU A 628 -5.91 22.45 48.75
C LEU A 628 -6.18 22.99 50.15
N ALA A 629 -7.44 23.10 50.56
CA ALA A 629 -7.82 23.63 51.86
C ALA A 629 -8.26 22.51 52.80
N LYS A 630 -7.81 22.60 54.05
CA LYS A 630 -8.11 21.60 55.06
C LYS A 630 -9.62 21.42 55.27
N GLY A 631 -10.09 20.18 55.12
CA GLY A 631 -11.48 19.77 55.30
C GLY A 631 -12.42 20.14 54.15
N GLN A 632 -11.94 20.84 53.12
CA GLN A 632 -12.74 21.25 51.95
C GLN A 632 -12.26 20.61 50.65
N GLY A 633 -11.02 20.09 50.61
CA GLY A 633 -10.45 19.51 49.40
C GLY A 633 -9.87 20.58 48.47
N LEU A 634 -10.05 20.38 47.16
CA LEU A 634 -9.65 21.35 46.14
C LEU A 634 -10.58 22.58 46.19
N VAL A 635 -10.00 23.76 46.44
CA VAL A 635 -10.76 25.02 46.50
C VAL A 635 -10.51 25.93 45.31
N LYS A 636 -9.33 25.84 44.70
CA LYS A 636 -8.96 26.60 43.51
C LYS A 636 -7.95 25.81 42.71
N SER A 637 -8.03 25.86 41.39
CA SER A 637 -7.01 25.28 40.51
C SER A 637 -6.90 26.07 39.22
N GLU A 638 -5.68 26.30 38.74
CA GLU A 638 -5.37 27.09 37.55
C GLU A 638 -4.39 26.30 36.66
N ILE A 639 -4.72 26.15 35.38
CA ILE A 639 -3.86 25.56 34.36
C ILE A 639 -3.34 26.67 33.46
N HIS A 640 -2.02 26.68 33.28
CA HIS A 640 -1.32 27.52 32.34
C HIS A 640 -0.54 26.66 31.36
N VAL A 641 -0.41 27.14 30.12
CA VAL A 641 0.33 26.46 29.07
C VAL A 641 1.32 27.40 28.40
N ARG A 642 2.38 26.83 27.83
CA ARG A 642 3.40 27.54 27.06
C ARG A 642 3.83 26.73 25.85
N TRP A 643 4.32 27.42 24.83
CA TRP A 643 4.73 26.85 23.55
C TRP A 643 5.97 27.59 23.05
N THR A 644 6.97 26.87 22.55
CA THR A 644 8.02 27.51 21.74
C THR A 644 7.50 27.92 20.36
N GLU A 645 6.56 27.14 19.82
CA GLU A 645 5.85 27.41 18.56
C GLU A 645 4.38 26.97 18.72
N HIS A 646 3.42 27.89 18.56
CA HIS A 646 2.02 27.61 18.84
C HIS A 646 1.36 26.76 17.74
N PRO A 647 0.55 25.75 18.09
CA PRO A 647 0.04 24.75 17.14
C PRO A 647 -0.98 25.25 16.09
N TYR A 648 -1.47 26.49 16.18
CA TYR A 648 -2.51 26.99 15.25
C TYR A 648 -2.11 28.23 14.45
N ASP A 649 -1.07 28.95 14.86
CA ASP A 649 -0.57 30.12 14.16
C ASP A 649 0.84 30.49 14.66
N SER A 650 1.85 30.34 13.81
CA SER A 650 3.24 30.69 14.13
C SER A 650 3.45 32.20 14.27
N ASP A 651 2.58 33.01 13.63
CA ASP A 651 2.70 34.46 13.54
C ASP A 651 1.88 35.19 14.64
N LEU A 652 0.97 34.47 15.32
CA LEU A 652 0.06 34.97 16.37
C LEU A 652 0.25 34.25 17.72
N THR A 653 1.46 33.81 18.06
CA THR A 653 1.80 33.40 19.44
C THR A 653 1.56 34.56 20.40
N LEU A 654 0.33 34.68 20.94
CA LEU A 654 -0.04 35.55 22.05
C LEU A 654 0.60 35.00 23.31
N ASN A 655 1.92 35.15 23.38
CA ASN A 655 2.70 34.82 24.55
C ASN A 655 2.34 35.85 25.64
N GLY A 656 1.89 35.35 26.80
CA GLY A 656 1.64 36.18 27.98
C GLY A 656 2.89 36.98 28.39
N PRO A 657 2.78 37.93 29.33
CA PRO A 657 3.95 38.64 29.84
C PRO A 657 4.97 37.60 30.37
N PRO A 658 6.25 37.69 29.96
CA PRO A 658 7.26 36.73 30.39
C PRO A 658 7.48 36.84 31.90
N ASP A 659 7.64 35.69 32.56
CA ASP A 659 7.92 35.59 33.99
C ASP A 659 9.40 35.84 34.33
N GLU A 660 9.79 35.62 35.59
CA GLU A 660 11.17 35.83 36.08
C GLU A 660 12.21 34.93 35.39
N ASN A 661 11.76 33.84 34.74
CA ASN A 661 12.59 32.94 33.95
C ASN A 661 12.57 33.28 32.45
N ASN A 662 11.96 34.41 32.08
CA ASN A 662 11.73 34.85 30.70
C ASN A 662 10.81 33.90 29.90
N GLU A 663 9.89 33.22 30.60
CA GLU A 663 8.94 32.27 30.02
C GLU A 663 7.53 32.88 29.97
N ALA A 664 6.88 32.80 28.82
CA ALA A 664 5.52 33.32 28.64
C ALA A 664 4.48 32.21 28.83
N TRP A 665 3.66 32.35 29.86
CA TRP A 665 2.59 31.41 30.20
C TRP A 665 1.22 32.02 29.89
N VAL A 666 0.34 31.24 29.28
CA VAL A 666 -1.05 31.61 28.96
C VAL A 666 -1.99 30.80 29.84
N GLY A 667 -2.96 31.46 30.48
CA GLY A 667 -3.98 30.78 31.29
C GLY A 667 -4.97 30.03 30.40
N LEU A 668 -5.12 28.72 30.63
CA LEU A 668 -6.01 27.84 29.88
C LEU A 668 -7.36 27.68 30.59
N ASN A 669 -7.35 27.36 31.88
CA ASN A 669 -8.58 27.15 32.64
C ASN A 669 -8.33 27.45 34.12
N ARG A 670 -9.31 28.08 34.78
CA ARG A 670 -9.34 28.29 36.23
C ARG A 670 -10.66 27.81 36.78
N ILE A 671 -10.61 27.08 37.89
CA ILE A 671 -11.77 26.71 38.69
C ILE A 671 -11.67 27.26 40.11
N GLU A 672 -12.79 27.75 40.65
CA GLU A 672 -12.90 28.27 42.01
C GLU A 672 -14.14 27.68 42.70
N LEU A 673 -13.98 27.12 43.90
CA LEU A 673 -15.05 26.46 44.62
C LEU A 673 -16.16 27.44 44.98
N THR A 674 -17.41 27.05 44.71
CA THR A 674 -18.60 27.82 45.12
C THR A 674 -19.44 27.10 46.16
N SER A 675 -19.64 25.79 46.02
CA SER A 675 -20.36 25.01 47.02
C SER A 675 -19.79 23.61 47.14
N LEU A 676 -19.90 23.06 48.35
CA LEU A 676 -19.41 21.73 48.68
C LEU A 676 -20.41 21.06 49.62
N ASP A 677 -20.90 19.90 49.21
CA ASP A 677 -21.66 18.99 50.04
C ASP A 677 -20.90 17.67 50.16
N ILE A 678 -20.49 17.35 51.38
CA ILE A 678 -19.85 16.08 51.71
C ILE A 678 -20.79 15.37 52.65
N SER A 679 -21.43 14.32 52.16
CA SER A 679 -22.18 13.42 53.03
C SER A 679 -21.25 12.28 53.45
N ALA A 680 -21.25 11.98 54.75
CA ALA A 680 -20.44 10.89 55.27
C ALA A 680 -20.91 9.58 54.63
N GLY A 681 -20.13 9.09 53.66
CA GLY A 681 -20.28 7.74 53.17
C GLY A 681 -20.03 6.84 54.37
N GLY A 682 -21.01 6.01 54.74
CA GLY A 682 -20.79 5.02 55.79
C GLY A 682 -19.48 4.30 55.44
N GLY A 683 -18.48 4.30 56.34
CA GLY A 683 -17.13 3.84 55.99
C GLY A 683 -17.07 2.32 55.77
N ILE A 684 -16.04 1.68 56.33
CA ILE A 684 -15.78 0.22 56.27
C ILE A 684 -17.03 -0.66 56.54
N PHE A 685 -18.00 -0.16 57.32
CA PHE A 685 -19.28 -0.83 57.57
C PHE A 685 -20.28 -0.79 56.39
N ARG A 686 -20.27 0.22 55.51
CA ARG A 686 -21.06 0.26 54.26
C ARG A 686 -20.50 -0.74 53.25
N LYS A 687 -19.17 -0.84 53.10
CA LYS A 687 -18.51 -1.91 52.30
C LYS A 687 -18.95 -3.33 52.71
N MET A 688 -19.39 -3.54 53.96
CA MET A 688 -19.95 -4.83 54.43
C MET A 688 -21.48 -4.95 54.35
N THR A 689 -22.22 -3.85 54.22
CA THR A 689 -23.70 -3.83 54.35
C THR A 689 -24.45 -3.37 53.10
N THR A 690 -23.79 -2.64 52.21
CA THR A 690 -24.18 -2.39 50.83
C THR A 690 -22.95 -2.70 49.97
N PRO A 691 -22.89 -3.85 49.29
CA PRO A 691 -21.87 -4.07 48.27
C PRO A 691 -21.97 -2.96 47.21
N VAL A 692 -20.90 -2.72 46.45
CA VAL A 692 -20.99 -2.01 45.16
C VAL A 692 -22.24 -2.55 44.46
N GLU A 693 -23.12 -1.68 43.99
CA GLU A 693 -24.34 -2.12 43.31
C GLU A 693 -23.91 -2.84 42.02
N MET A 694 -23.84 -4.18 42.08
CA MET A 694 -23.69 -5.00 40.90
C MET A 694 -24.97 -4.87 40.09
N ILE A 695 -24.98 -3.89 39.18
CA ILE A 695 -25.99 -3.81 38.15
C ILE A 695 -25.64 -4.92 37.17
N GLU A 696 -26.43 -5.98 37.21
CA GLU A 696 -26.42 -6.96 36.14
C GLU A 696 -26.70 -6.21 34.83
N LEU A 697 -25.90 -6.47 33.80
CA LEU A 697 -25.91 -5.72 32.54
C LEU A 697 -27.32 -5.60 31.89
N ARG A 698 -28.21 -6.53 32.22
CA ARG A 698 -29.62 -6.58 31.82
C ARG A 698 -30.49 -5.45 32.37
N ASP A 699 -30.11 -4.82 33.47
CA ASP A 699 -30.90 -3.80 34.17
C ASP A 699 -30.43 -2.36 33.86
N ILE A 700 -29.39 -2.21 33.04
CA ILE A 700 -28.79 -0.92 32.64
C ILE A 700 -29.78 -0.03 31.89
N GLY A 701 -30.61 -0.60 31.00
CA GLY A 701 -31.56 0.17 30.18
C GLY A 701 -32.69 0.84 30.95
N ASN A 702 -32.88 0.47 32.23
CA ASN A 702 -33.93 1.01 33.09
C ASN A 702 -33.38 1.95 34.18
N HIS A 703 -32.06 2.19 34.23
CA HIS A 703 -31.44 2.93 35.33
C HIS A 703 -31.24 4.42 34.98
N PRO A 704 -31.88 5.36 35.71
CA PRO A 704 -31.87 6.79 35.36
C PRO A 704 -30.51 7.51 35.53
N ASP A 705 -29.51 6.87 36.14
CA ASP A 705 -28.28 7.55 36.57
C ASP A 705 -27.21 7.65 35.48
N PHE A 706 -27.32 6.87 34.40
CA PHE A 706 -26.29 6.86 33.36
C PHE A 706 -26.39 8.02 32.39
N ASN A 707 -27.59 8.60 32.22
CA ASN A 707 -27.90 9.57 31.16
C ASN A 707 -27.35 9.18 29.76
N PHE A 708 -26.98 7.90 29.56
CA PHE A 708 -26.32 7.31 28.39
C PHE A 708 -25.05 8.04 27.91
N GLU A 709 -24.20 8.54 28.82
CA GLU A 709 -22.97 9.28 28.44
C GLU A 709 -21.72 8.39 28.34
N PRO A 710 -21.15 8.18 27.13
CA PRO A 710 -20.00 7.30 26.92
C PRO A 710 -18.69 7.88 27.44
N PHE A 711 -17.73 7.04 27.81
CA PHE A 711 -16.38 7.44 28.19
C PHE A 711 -15.66 8.16 27.04
N ARG A 712 -14.88 9.20 27.37
CA ARG A 712 -14.10 9.96 26.38
C ARG A 712 -12.66 10.04 26.83
N VAL A 713 -11.74 9.71 25.91
CA VAL A 713 -10.30 9.93 26.12
C VAL A 713 -10.04 11.44 26.00
N SER A 714 -9.50 12.05 27.05
CA SER A 714 -9.12 13.46 27.04
C SER A 714 -7.87 13.69 27.91
N THR A 715 -7.13 14.76 27.58
CA THR A 715 -5.98 15.18 28.38
C THR A 715 -6.45 15.83 29.69
N GLN A 716 -6.06 15.27 30.83
CA GLN A 716 -6.55 15.71 32.14
C GLN A 716 -5.45 15.84 33.18
N LYS A 717 -5.65 16.75 34.16
CA LYS A 717 -4.77 16.92 35.32
C LYS A 717 -5.61 17.27 36.56
N GLY A 718 -5.58 16.39 37.56
CA GLY A 718 -6.49 16.51 38.70
C GLY A 718 -7.92 16.33 38.23
N ILE A 719 -8.79 17.30 38.55
CA ILE A 719 -10.20 17.29 38.10
C ILE A 719 -10.46 18.17 36.86
N GLN A 720 -9.39 18.79 36.33
CA GLN A 720 -9.47 19.68 35.18
C GLN A 720 -9.10 18.96 33.89
N THR A 721 -9.68 19.43 32.79
CA THR A 721 -9.41 18.98 31.43
C THR A 721 -8.62 20.05 30.69
N LEU A 722 -7.61 19.61 29.95
CA LEU A 722 -6.86 20.45 29.02
C LEU A 722 -7.49 20.29 27.65
N ASP A 723 -8.02 21.37 27.11
CA ASP A 723 -8.60 21.41 25.76
C ASP A 723 -8.18 22.72 25.07
N PHE A 724 -7.38 22.62 24.01
CA PHE A 724 -6.88 23.82 23.32
C PHE A 724 -7.91 24.49 22.42
N ARG A 725 -9.09 23.91 22.21
CA ARG A 725 -10.20 24.61 21.53
C ARG A 725 -10.62 25.85 22.31
N GLU A 726 -10.45 25.84 23.63
CA GLU A 726 -10.76 26.98 24.48
C GLU A 726 -9.86 28.21 24.24
N LEU A 727 -8.68 28.02 23.63
CA LEU A 727 -7.79 29.13 23.24
C LEU A 727 -8.23 29.83 21.95
N ARG A 728 -9.16 29.25 21.17
CA ARG A 728 -9.67 29.84 19.93
C ARG A 728 -10.88 30.74 20.14
N GLU A 729 -11.54 30.65 21.29
CA GLU A 729 -12.60 31.57 21.70
C GLU A 729 -12.02 32.91 22.10
#